data_AF-L7FBM0-F1
#
_entry.id   AF-L7FBM0-F1
#
_cell.length_a   1.000
_cell.length_b   1.000
_cell.length_c   1.000
_cell.angle_alpha   90.00
_cell.angle_beta   90.00
_cell.angle_gamma   90.00
#
_symmetry.space_group_name_H-M   'P 1'
#
loop_
_entity.id
_entity.type
_entity.pdbx_description
1 polymer ?
#
loop_
_entity_poly.entity_id
_entity_poly.type
_entity_poly.pdbx_seq_one_letter_code
_entity_poly.pdbx_strand_id
1 'polypeptide(L)'
;MNPAAEGLLVLRIPSEDITWIRNTCGQEVVDELLRQGEEYGWSELCLKRPLWTSPGSSYTGAVLQTILAAPPPRQLVVKVIPAGASGGEASVHADALEAVPEFSKLHLVGQPYPPIGLPSGRTVMFQEVAGGSLRDVTPAGSLPRHEQNQVVEAVVRGLLAEWNEAALKNAVPVQVTVSEFLRRELNDVWTGGGSLQAFGRDLGVLDPSPPWVYSDGMRLPNPYLLVKGGHPALADPTVPVLRGLGHGDLHLDNVLVPRLEKVVQPHAYRLIDLCTFSRSADLGRDVATLLLSVLLPHVNHPQELPPDQRHALLRFVVDPDADHRADIVPGAAARVTAVRDPAHEAMVGWGDPWELQFLLSLTAAALRFTTYTKISEAGRTWFARLAAHAGGEVLARTRENDTEAWPPALEPGRDSFTVRGFGHAGSATSGRAPGFVPDQGPRQRRWQTETGVPDDRSVVGFGPDRTVVAVDSEGGVRRWSVSGDPLPGTGGRSPRQRLGHQSLVASLTHSVVVARPKELEIVHFPQRGGALRPPPVPLRNGDHFLVTSGGDVFATHDTEYLTVRAFGNGAPIEALPCPPSLAASAVSIDASVVAMARAREVHIHRRDRSLLKCAVANSIPHLRNKFMQKMTPDPGLQLAVSPSGSHVGCVTFEEVVVWSTDDGREVYRRKLTDREAHEALGAKWMRLVCTETGTLFWLRRGRLSIPTVDGGTQLRQSGTYTDVAIDRDGTMLATLGTEGRLEVWDL
;
A
#
# COMPACT_ATOMS: atom_id res chain seq x y z
N MET A 1 -68.40 -27.95 2.11
CA MET A 1 -67.77 -26.94 1.23
C MET A 1 -66.93 -26.05 2.13
N ASN A 2 -65.77 -26.56 2.53
CA ASN A 2 -64.43 -26.23 2.02
C ASN A 2 -63.94 -24.86 2.54
N PRO A 3 -63.17 -24.83 3.65
CA PRO A 3 -62.43 -23.63 4.04
C PRO A 3 -61.32 -23.42 3.00
N ALA A 4 -61.12 -22.16 2.61
CA ALA A 4 -60.07 -21.76 1.70
C ALA A 4 -58.72 -22.25 2.26
N ALA A 5 -57.98 -22.99 1.43
CA ALA A 5 -56.60 -23.31 1.69
C ALA A 5 -55.79 -22.01 1.64
N GLU A 6 -55.49 -21.45 2.81
CA GLU A 6 -54.37 -20.53 2.98
C GLU A 6 -53.10 -21.29 2.59
N GLY A 7 -52.68 -21.12 1.34
CA GLY A 7 -51.40 -21.63 0.88
C GLY A 7 -50.30 -20.87 1.63
N LEU A 8 -49.72 -21.52 2.64
CA LEU A 8 -48.46 -21.09 3.24
C LEU A 8 -47.46 -20.79 2.12
N LEU A 9 -47.08 -19.51 1.99
CA LEU A 9 -46.04 -19.08 1.07
C LEU A 9 -44.72 -19.67 1.57
N VAL A 10 -44.35 -20.82 1.03
CA VAL A 10 -43.06 -21.45 1.33
C VAL A 10 -41.95 -20.62 0.68
N LEU A 11 -41.07 -20.03 1.50
CA LEU A 11 -39.91 -19.29 1.02
C LEU A 11 -39.05 -20.19 0.13
N ARG A 12 -38.80 -19.76 -1.10
CA ARG A 12 -37.93 -20.44 -2.05
C ARG A 12 -36.55 -19.81 -2.03
N ILE A 13 -35.55 -20.59 -1.59
CA ILE A 13 -34.13 -20.26 -1.74
C ILE A 13 -33.50 -21.31 -2.67
N PRO A 14 -32.77 -20.92 -3.74
CA PRO A 14 -32.06 -21.87 -4.59
C PRO A 14 -31.15 -22.80 -3.78
N SER A 15 -31.13 -24.10 -4.11
CA SER A 15 -30.36 -25.11 -3.34
C SER A 15 -28.86 -24.80 -3.28
N GLU A 16 -28.32 -24.18 -4.33
CA GLU A 16 -26.94 -23.70 -4.41
C GLU A 16 -26.66 -22.55 -3.42
N ASP A 17 -27.62 -21.64 -3.25
CA ASP A 17 -27.55 -20.52 -2.32
C ASP A 17 -27.66 -21.01 -0.87
N ILE A 18 -28.59 -21.93 -0.58
CA ILE A 18 -28.70 -22.60 0.72
C ILE A 18 -27.38 -23.27 1.09
N THR A 19 -26.78 -24.00 0.15
CA THR A 19 -25.51 -24.70 0.37
C THR A 19 -24.38 -23.71 0.64
N TRP A 20 -24.34 -22.60 -0.10
CA TRP A 20 -23.34 -21.56 0.12
C TRP A 20 -23.49 -20.88 1.49
N ILE A 21 -24.72 -20.48 1.88
CA ILE A 21 -24.99 -19.83 3.17
C ILE A 21 -24.62 -20.80 4.30
N ARG A 22 -25.01 -22.06 4.20
CA ARG A 22 -24.66 -23.09 5.18
C ARG A 22 -23.15 -23.22 5.36
N ASN A 23 -22.40 -23.30 4.27
CA ASN A 23 -20.95 -23.50 4.32
C ASN A 23 -20.19 -22.26 4.82
N THR A 24 -20.70 -21.06 4.54
CA THR A 24 -19.99 -19.80 4.80
C THR A 24 -20.45 -19.13 6.09
N CYS A 25 -21.75 -19.17 6.36
CA CYS A 25 -22.41 -18.49 7.48
C CYS A 25 -22.93 -19.47 8.56
N GLY A 26 -22.99 -20.78 8.26
CA GLY A 26 -23.47 -21.81 9.18
C GLY A 26 -24.97 -22.11 9.03
N GLN A 27 -25.38 -23.28 9.54
CA GLN A 27 -26.77 -23.77 9.44
C GLN A 27 -27.78 -22.85 10.14
N GLU A 28 -27.42 -22.29 11.30
CA GLU A 28 -28.30 -21.37 12.06
C GLU A 28 -28.75 -20.16 11.23
N VAL A 29 -27.91 -19.65 10.33
CA VAL A 29 -28.26 -18.52 9.46
C VAL A 29 -29.28 -18.95 8.40
N VAL A 30 -29.18 -20.18 7.89
CA VAL A 30 -30.16 -20.73 6.94
C VAL A 30 -31.51 -20.87 7.62
N ASP A 31 -31.54 -21.49 8.80
CA ASP A 31 -32.78 -21.76 9.55
C ASP A 31 -33.51 -20.46 9.86
N GLU A 32 -32.76 -19.44 10.26
CA GLU A 32 -33.32 -18.16 10.64
C GLU A 32 -33.73 -17.30 9.44
N LEU A 33 -32.99 -17.34 8.32
CA LEU A 33 -33.44 -16.68 7.08
C LEU A 33 -34.73 -17.31 6.54
N LEU A 34 -34.92 -18.62 6.68
CA LEU A 34 -36.17 -19.31 6.33
C LEU A 34 -37.32 -18.82 7.21
N ARG A 35 -37.12 -18.83 8.54
CA ARG A 35 -38.13 -18.36 9.52
C ARG A 35 -38.53 -16.91 9.28
N GLN A 36 -37.55 -16.05 9.01
CA GLN A 36 -37.76 -14.62 8.80
C GLN A 36 -38.39 -14.32 7.45
N GLY A 37 -38.08 -15.11 6.41
CA GLY A 37 -38.78 -14.99 5.15
C GLY A 37 -40.28 -15.30 5.28
N GLU A 38 -40.67 -16.28 6.10
CA GLU A 38 -42.07 -16.51 6.43
C GLU A 38 -42.69 -15.33 7.19
N GLU A 39 -41.99 -14.80 8.21
CA GLU A 39 -42.44 -13.67 9.02
C GLU A 39 -42.62 -12.37 8.21
N TYR A 40 -41.70 -12.08 7.28
CA TYR A 40 -41.76 -10.90 6.42
C TYR A 40 -42.54 -11.11 5.12
N GLY A 41 -43.13 -12.29 4.92
CA GLY A 41 -43.93 -12.60 3.74
C GLY A 41 -43.13 -12.74 2.44
N TRP A 42 -41.83 -13.04 2.54
CA TRP A 42 -41.00 -13.35 1.37
C TRP A 42 -41.35 -14.74 0.83
N SER A 43 -41.64 -14.80 -0.47
CA SER A 43 -41.79 -16.05 -1.20
C SER A 43 -40.51 -16.48 -1.91
N GLU A 44 -39.56 -15.56 -2.12
CA GLU A 44 -38.29 -15.82 -2.81
C GLU A 44 -37.13 -15.07 -2.13
N LEU A 45 -35.99 -15.75 -1.99
CA LEU A 45 -34.71 -15.15 -1.62
C LEU A 45 -33.59 -15.79 -2.45
N CYS A 46 -32.77 -14.98 -3.10
CA CYS A 46 -31.59 -15.46 -3.82
C CYS A 46 -30.36 -14.62 -3.50
N LEU A 47 -29.19 -15.25 -3.51
CA LEU A 47 -27.93 -14.54 -3.38
C LEU A 47 -27.62 -13.83 -4.68
N LYS A 48 -27.16 -12.58 -4.58
CA LYS A 48 -26.46 -11.92 -5.68
C LYS A 48 -24.97 -11.94 -5.35
N ARG A 49 -24.15 -12.39 -6.29
CA ARG A 49 -22.70 -12.29 -6.21
C ARG A 49 -22.26 -11.09 -7.05
N PRO A 50 -22.31 -9.86 -6.52
CA PRO A 50 -21.79 -8.73 -7.27
C PRO A 50 -20.29 -8.91 -7.51
N LEU A 51 -19.80 -8.30 -8.59
CA LEU A 51 -18.39 -8.40 -9.03
C LEU A 51 -17.38 -7.88 -8.00
N TRP A 52 -17.83 -7.19 -6.95
CA TRP A 52 -17.00 -6.55 -5.93
C TRP A 52 -17.02 -7.26 -4.57
N THR A 53 -17.88 -8.26 -4.34
CA THR A 53 -17.79 -9.10 -3.13
C THR A 53 -16.73 -10.17 -3.33
N SER A 54 -15.49 -9.89 -2.94
CA SER A 54 -14.52 -10.94 -2.65
C SER A 54 -15.02 -11.74 -1.45
N PRO A 55 -15.12 -13.09 -1.51
CA PRO A 55 -15.38 -13.89 -0.32
C PRO A 55 -14.21 -13.71 0.65
N GLY A 56 -14.44 -13.04 1.77
CA GLY A 56 -13.40 -12.77 2.76
C GLY A 56 -13.98 -12.26 4.07
N SER A 57 -13.44 -12.76 5.18
CA SER A 57 -13.68 -12.23 6.52
C SER A 57 -13.20 -10.78 6.60
N SER A 58 -14.09 -9.86 7.01
CA SER A 58 -13.69 -8.50 7.39
C SER A 58 -12.69 -8.53 8.58
N TYR A 59 -12.05 -7.40 8.91
CA TYR A 59 -11.18 -7.29 10.08
C TYR A 59 -11.87 -7.69 11.40
N THR A 60 -13.20 -7.56 11.45
CA THR A 60 -14.04 -7.96 12.58
C THR A 60 -14.46 -9.42 12.54
N GLY A 61 -14.15 -10.16 11.46
CA GLY A 61 -14.63 -11.52 11.20
C GLY A 61 -16.05 -11.59 10.64
N ALA A 62 -16.70 -10.45 10.39
CA ALA A 62 -18.03 -10.41 9.80
C ALA A 62 -18.03 -10.84 8.33
N VAL A 63 -19.09 -11.53 7.93
CA VAL A 63 -19.36 -11.98 6.55
C VAL A 63 -20.41 -11.06 5.92
N LEU A 64 -20.14 -10.54 4.73
CA LEU A 64 -21.04 -9.67 3.98
C LEU A 64 -21.55 -10.40 2.73
N GLN A 65 -22.85 -10.35 2.48
CA GLN A 65 -23.47 -10.98 1.33
C GLN A 65 -24.63 -10.14 0.79
N THR A 66 -24.79 -10.06 -0.52
CA THR A 66 -25.99 -9.43 -1.11
C THR A 66 -27.09 -10.47 -1.33
N ILE A 67 -28.33 -10.12 -0.98
CA ILE A 67 -29.53 -10.91 -1.28
C ILE A 67 -30.54 -10.08 -2.08
N LEU A 68 -31.38 -10.77 -2.85
CA LEU A 68 -32.62 -10.25 -3.41
C LEU A 68 -33.77 -11.01 -2.75
N ALA A 69 -34.61 -10.31 -2.00
CA ALA A 69 -35.80 -10.84 -1.35
C ALA A 69 -37.07 -10.33 -2.04
N ALA A 70 -38.13 -11.14 -2.15
CA ALA A 70 -39.41 -10.75 -2.75
C ALA A 70 -40.58 -11.54 -2.14
N PRO A 71 -41.82 -11.00 -2.12
CA PRO A 71 -42.25 -9.64 -2.48
C PRO A 71 -42.22 -8.61 -1.31
N PRO A 72 -42.13 -7.29 -1.61
CA PRO A 72 -41.75 -6.73 -2.90
C PRO A 72 -40.25 -7.00 -3.18
N PRO A 73 -39.83 -7.08 -4.45
CA PRO A 73 -38.44 -7.31 -4.81
C PRO A 73 -37.54 -6.20 -4.26
N ARG A 74 -36.61 -6.56 -3.38
CA ARG A 74 -35.68 -5.64 -2.73
C ARG A 74 -34.29 -6.26 -2.63
N GLN A 75 -33.28 -5.47 -3.00
CA GLN A 75 -31.89 -5.85 -2.83
C GLN A 75 -31.39 -5.37 -1.47
N LEU A 76 -30.71 -6.26 -0.74
CA LEU A 76 -30.23 -6.02 0.62
C LEU A 76 -28.79 -6.51 0.75
N VAL A 77 -28.05 -5.89 1.67
CA VAL A 77 -26.78 -6.41 2.19
C VAL A 77 -27.06 -7.11 3.52
N VAL A 78 -26.66 -8.36 3.63
CA VAL A 78 -26.70 -9.16 4.86
C VAL A 78 -25.31 -9.18 5.45
N LYS A 79 -25.18 -8.69 6.69
CA LYS A 79 -23.94 -8.73 7.47
C LYS A 79 -24.11 -9.72 8.62
N VAL A 80 -23.29 -10.76 8.65
CA VAL A 80 -23.25 -11.73 9.76
C VAL A 80 -22.08 -11.37 10.67
N ILE A 81 -22.40 -10.85 11.84
CA ILE A 81 -21.48 -10.37 12.87
C ILE A 81 -21.09 -11.53 13.80
N PRO A 82 -19.78 -11.76 14.06
CA PRO A 82 -19.33 -12.89 14.88
C PRO A 82 -19.65 -12.71 16.38
N ALA A 83 -19.62 -13.82 17.12
CA ALA A 83 -19.89 -13.81 18.55
C ALA A 83 -18.77 -13.11 19.33
N GLY A 84 -19.13 -12.27 20.30
CA GLY A 84 -18.17 -11.52 21.11
C GLY A 84 -17.53 -10.31 20.41
N ALA A 85 -17.70 -10.14 19.09
CA ALA A 85 -17.64 -8.82 18.49
C ALA A 85 -18.80 -7.97 19.05
N SER A 86 -18.68 -6.64 19.00
CA SER A 86 -19.68 -5.71 19.54
C SER A 86 -21.07 -6.00 18.99
N GLY A 87 -21.84 -6.88 19.66
CA GLY A 87 -23.25 -7.18 19.34
C GLY A 87 -24.16 -5.95 19.44
N GLY A 88 -23.61 -4.83 19.90
CA GLY A 88 -24.21 -3.51 19.78
C GLY A 88 -24.19 -2.92 18.38
N GLU A 89 -23.44 -3.44 17.40
CA GLU A 89 -23.32 -2.82 16.06
C GLU A 89 -24.69 -2.54 15.40
N ALA A 90 -25.61 -3.50 15.43
CA ALA A 90 -26.94 -3.30 14.87
C ALA A 90 -27.80 -2.30 15.68
N SER A 91 -27.57 -2.21 16.99
CA SER A 91 -28.21 -1.21 17.87
C SER A 91 -27.63 0.18 17.61
N VAL A 92 -26.32 0.30 17.47
CA VAL A 92 -25.60 1.54 17.17
C VAL A 92 -26.00 2.08 15.80
N HIS A 93 -26.18 1.20 14.80
CA HIS A 93 -26.72 1.57 13.50
C HIS A 93 -28.15 2.10 13.60
N ALA A 94 -29.02 1.44 14.37
CA ALA A 94 -30.37 1.93 14.61
C ALA A 94 -30.37 3.30 15.33
N ASP A 95 -29.52 3.45 16.35
CA ASP A 95 -29.35 4.71 17.08
C ASP A 95 -28.92 5.86 16.16
N ALA A 96 -28.07 5.57 15.17
CA ALA A 96 -27.64 6.53 14.15
C ALA A 96 -28.78 6.94 13.23
N LEU A 97 -29.58 5.97 12.76
CA LEU A 97 -30.74 6.24 11.91
C LEU A 97 -31.79 7.11 12.62
N GLU A 98 -31.99 6.90 13.93
CA GLU A 98 -32.96 7.65 14.73
C GLU A 98 -32.47 9.04 15.16
N ALA A 99 -31.17 9.32 15.10
CA ALA A 99 -30.60 10.55 15.67
C ALA A 99 -31.10 11.81 14.96
N VAL A 100 -31.08 11.82 13.62
CA VAL A 100 -31.62 12.91 12.77
C VAL A 100 -32.30 12.28 11.55
N PRO A 101 -33.60 11.96 11.62
CA PRO A 101 -34.29 11.17 10.59
C PRO A 101 -34.14 11.69 9.16
N GLU A 102 -34.13 13.02 8.97
CA GLU A 102 -34.02 13.61 7.64
C GLU A 102 -32.62 13.44 7.05
N PHE A 103 -31.57 13.63 7.85
CA PHE A 103 -30.20 13.34 7.45
C PHE A 103 -30.03 11.84 7.18
N SER A 104 -30.55 10.99 8.08
CA SER A 104 -30.48 9.53 7.96
C SER A 104 -31.08 9.02 6.65
N LYS A 105 -32.27 9.50 6.29
CA LYS A 105 -32.95 9.13 5.04
C LYS A 105 -32.15 9.52 3.80
N LEU A 106 -31.44 10.65 3.87
CA LEU A 106 -30.68 11.20 2.75
C LEU A 106 -29.25 10.67 2.67
N HIS A 107 -28.62 10.30 3.78
CA HIS A 107 -27.18 10.09 3.84
C HIS A 107 -26.72 8.84 4.57
N LEU A 108 -27.59 8.11 5.26
CA LEU A 108 -27.23 6.84 5.91
C LEU A 108 -27.88 5.67 5.17
N VAL A 109 -27.25 4.50 5.19
CA VAL A 109 -27.91 3.28 4.68
C VAL A 109 -28.92 2.77 5.70
N GLY A 110 -30.17 2.53 5.26
CA GLY A 110 -31.23 2.06 6.15
C GLY A 110 -31.01 0.62 6.63
N GLN A 111 -31.72 0.26 7.71
CA GLN A 111 -31.84 -1.11 8.22
C GLN A 111 -33.31 -1.54 8.10
N PRO A 112 -33.73 -2.11 6.95
CA PRO A 112 -35.15 -2.30 6.66
C PRO A 112 -35.80 -3.44 7.45
N TYR A 113 -35.00 -4.30 8.09
CA TYR A 113 -35.46 -5.39 8.94
C TYR A 113 -34.69 -5.40 10.25
N PRO A 114 -35.33 -5.74 11.38
CA PRO A 114 -34.65 -5.91 12.66
C PRO A 114 -33.46 -6.88 12.57
N PRO A 115 -32.39 -6.64 13.35
CA PRO A 115 -31.28 -7.57 13.43
C PRO A 115 -31.71 -8.84 14.15
N ILE A 116 -31.05 -9.95 13.82
CA ILE A 116 -31.39 -11.27 14.33
C ILE A 116 -30.27 -11.82 15.19
N GLY A 117 -30.56 -12.10 16.46
CA GLY A 117 -29.64 -12.81 17.34
C GLY A 117 -29.66 -14.31 17.06
N LEU A 118 -28.48 -14.91 16.87
CA LEU A 118 -28.31 -16.35 16.68
C LEU A 118 -27.96 -17.04 18.01
N PRO A 119 -28.30 -18.33 18.21
CA PRO A 119 -27.95 -19.09 19.41
C PRO A 119 -26.45 -19.12 19.72
N SER A 120 -25.62 -19.03 18.69
CA SER A 120 -24.16 -18.93 18.80
C SER A 120 -23.65 -17.59 19.35
N GLY A 121 -24.53 -16.62 19.64
CA GLY A 121 -24.17 -15.27 20.08
C GLY A 121 -23.76 -14.34 18.92
N ARG A 122 -23.93 -14.79 17.68
CA ARG A 122 -23.74 -14.01 16.45
C ARG A 122 -24.98 -13.17 16.13
N THR A 123 -24.84 -12.17 15.26
CA THR A 123 -25.96 -11.32 14.83
C THR A 123 -26.03 -11.22 13.32
N VAL A 124 -27.23 -11.35 12.74
CA VAL A 124 -27.48 -11.08 11.31
C VAL A 124 -28.14 -9.72 11.19
N MET A 125 -27.58 -8.85 10.34
CA MET A 125 -28.08 -7.50 10.10
C MET A 125 -28.43 -7.34 8.62
N PHE A 126 -29.52 -6.62 8.34
CA PHE A 126 -29.96 -6.31 6.97
C PHE A 126 -29.78 -4.82 6.72
N GLN A 127 -29.02 -4.46 5.69
CA GLN A 127 -28.79 -3.09 5.28
C GLN A 127 -29.34 -2.86 3.88
N GLU A 128 -29.82 -1.65 3.63
CA GLU A 128 -30.14 -1.21 2.28
C GLU A 128 -28.88 -1.15 1.42
N VAL A 129 -29.06 -1.39 0.13
CA VAL A 129 -28.07 -1.03 -0.86
C VAL A 129 -27.99 0.49 -0.96
N ALA A 130 -26.83 1.07 -0.64
CA ALA A 130 -26.56 2.48 -0.84
C ALA A 130 -26.93 2.93 -2.27
N GLY A 131 -27.62 4.07 -2.39
CA GLY A 131 -28.04 4.61 -3.69
C GLY A 131 -28.99 3.73 -4.50
N GLY A 132 -29.49 2.61 -3.94
CA GLY A 132 -30.40 1.68 -4.62
C GLY A 132 -29.77 0.83 -5.75
N SER A 133 -28.46 0.93 -5.99
CA SER A 133 -27.76 0.14 -7.01
C SER A 133 -26.36 -0.26 -6.55
N LEU A 134 -26.05 -1.56 -6.62
CA LEU A 134 -24.70 -2.08 -6.40
C LEU A 134 -23.76 -1.88 -7.60
N ARG A 135 -24.30 -1.42 -8.73
CA ARG A 135 -23.56 -1.20 -9.98
C ARG A 135 -23.21 0.27 -10.15
N ASP A 136 -24.12 1.15 -9.76
CA ASP A 136 -24.07 2.58 -10.07
C ASP A 136 -23.65 3.40 -8.85
N VAL A 137 -22.96 2.77 -7.90
CA VAL A 137 -22.42 3.41 -6.70
C VAL A 137 -20.93 3.09 -6.60
N THR A 138 -20.15 4.08 -6.17
CA THR A 138 -18.70 3.97 -6.10
C THR A 138 -18.21 4.51 -4.75
N PRO A 139 -17.32 3.80 -4.03
CA PRO A 139 -16.65 4.37 -2.88
C PRO A 139 -15.89 5.63 -3.26
N ALA A 140 -15.94 6.66 -2.42
CA ALA A 140 -15.27 7.93 -2.70
C ALA A 140 -13.75 7.74 -2.86
N GLY A 141 -13.17 6.73 -2.21
CA GLY A 141 -11.76 6.33 -2.36
C GLY A 141 -11.37 5.91 -3.78
N SER A 142 -12.32 5.39 -4.55
CA SER A 142 -12.13 4.91 -5.93
C SER A 142 -12.41 5.98 -6.99
N LEU A 143 -12.80 7.19 -6.59
CA LEU A 143 -13.10 8.28 -7.52
C LEU A 143 -11.81 8.98 -8.01
N PRO A 144 -11.80 9.51 -9.24
CA PRO A 144 -10.80 10.48 -9.68
C PRO A 144 -10.66 11.64 -8.69
N ARG A 145 -9.44 12.17 -8.53
CA ARG A 145 -9.10 13.14 -7.47
C ARG A 145 -10.01 14.39 -7.44
N HIS A 146 -10.46 14.89 -8.59
CA HIS A 146 -11.33 16.06 -8.66
C HIS A 146 -12.77 15.76 -8.23
N GLU A 147 -13.34 14.62 -8.63
CA GLU A 147 -14.67 14.16 -8.20
C GLU A 147 -14.66 13.87 -6.69
N GLN A 148 -13.57 13.30 -6.18
CA GLN A 148 -13.40 13.02 -4.76
C GLN A 148 -13.46 14.30 -3.90
N ASN A 149 -12.83 15.40 -4.35
CA ASN A 149 -12.87 16.66 -3.62
C ASN A 149 -14.30 17.21 -3.49
N GLN A 150 -15.11 17.12 -4.55
CA GLN A 150 -16.52 17.55 -4.52
C GLN A 150 -17.35 16.73 -3.52
N VAL A 151 -17.12 15.41 -3.48
CA VAL A 151 -17.78 14.51 -2.53
C VAL A 151 -17.39 14.83 -1.10
N VAL A 152 -16.09 15.02 -0.85
CA VAL A 152 -15.56 15.33 0.48
C VAL A 152 -16.13 16.66 0.99
N GLU A 153 -16.20 17.67 0.13
CA GLU A 153 -16.83 18.95 0.48
C GLU A 153 -18.30 18.77 0.88
N ALA A 154 -19.07 18.02 0.08
CA ALA A 154 -20.47 17.72 0.37
C ALA A 154 -20.64 16.96 1.68
N VAL A 155 -19.78 15.98 1.96
CA VAL A 155 -19.79 15.22 3.22
C VAL A 155 -19.50 16.12 4.41
N VAL A 156 -18.43 16.93 4.37
CA VAL A 156 -18.07 17.81 5.49
C VAL A 156 -19.19 18.81 5.79
N ARG A 157 -19.77 19.41 4.75
CA ARG A 157 -20.94 20.31 4.90
C ARG A 157 -22.12 19.55 5.52
N GLY A 158 -22.45 18.36 5.03
CA GLY A 158 -23.53 17.56 5.58
C GLY A 158 -23.31 17.15 7.04
N LEU A 159 -22.09 16.79 7.44
CA LEU A 159 -21.79 16.42 8.84
C LEU A 159 -21.98 17.59 9.80
N LEU A 160 -21.45 18.77 9.47
CA LEU A 160 -21.38 19.90 10.39
C LEU A 160 -22.62 20.80 10.30
N ALA A 161 -23.11 21.06 9.09
CA ALA A 161 -24.22 22.01 8.86
C ALA A 161 -25.60 21.34 8.81
N GLU A 162 -25.69 20.02 8.60
CA GLU A 162 -26.97 19.32 8.51
C GLU A 162 -27.14 18.31 9.67
N TRP A 163 -26.22 17.35 9.81
CA TRP A 163 -26.34 16.30 10.82
C TRP A 163 -26.22 16.84 12.25
N ASN A 164 -25.34 17.83 12.46
CA ASN A 164 -25.08 18.41 13.76
C ASN A 164 -25.76 19.78 14.00
N GLU A 165 -26.59 20.26 13.06
CA GLU A 165 -27.18 21.61 13.13
C GLU A 165 -27.90 21.86 14.47
N ALA A 166 -28.78 20.94 14.87
CA ALA A 166 -29.56 21.06 16.11
C ALA A 166 -28.68 20.95 17.36
N ALA A 167 -27.67 20.08 17.34
CA ALA A 167 -26.72 19.92 18.44
C ALA A 167 -25.89 21.21 18.64
N LEU A 168 -25.46 21.83 17.54
CA LEU A 168 -24.66 23.05 17.56
C LEU A 168 -25.45 24.29 18.01
N LYS A 169 -26.72 24.45 17.62
CA LYS A 169 -27.53 25.64 17.98
C LYS A 169 -27.56 25.96 19.48
N ASN A 170 -27.50 24.94 20.33
CA ASN A 170 -27.54 25.09 21.79
C ASN A 170 -26.33 24.44 22.48
N ALA A 171 -25.23 24.20 21.75
CA ALA A 171 -24.07 23.54 22.32
C ALA A 171 -23.41 24.41 23.39
N VAL A 172 -23.00 23.78 24.49
CA VAL A 172 -22.10 24.37 25.48
C VAL A 172 -20.80 23.58 25.42
N PRO A 173 -19.66 24.20 25.07
CA PRO A 173 -18.38 23.50 25.04
C PRO A 173 -18.05 22.89 26.40
N VAL A 174 -17.67 21.62 26.39
CA VAL A 174 -17.22 20.91 27.59
C VAL A 174 -15.73 21.15 27.75
N GLN A 175 -15.33 21.60 28.94
CA GLN A 175 -13.93 21.77 29.29
C GLN A 175 -13.31 20.41 29.58
N VAL A 176 -12.30 20.02 28.81
CA VAL A 176 -11.57 18.74 28.96
C VAL A 176 -10.07 18.97 28.86
N THR A 177 -9.25 18.20 29.57
CA THR A 177 -7.80 18.30 29.34
C THR A 177 -7.40 17.69 27.99
N VAL A 178 -6.26 18.12 27.44
CA VAL A 178 -5.69 17.53 26.23
C VAL A 178 -5.53 16.02 26.38
N SER A 179 -4.99 15.55 27.50
CA SER A 179 -4.79 14.11 27.74
C SER A 179 -6.11 13.34 27.90
N GLU A 180 -7.14 13.94 28.49
CA GLU A 180 -8.48 13.34 28.59
C GLU A 180 -9.15 13.19 27.22
N PHE A 181 -9.03 14.22 26.37
CA PHE A 181 -9.50 14.17 24.99
C PHE A 181 -8.81 13.05 24.21
N LEU A 182 -7.47 13.06 24.18
CA LEU A 182 -6.70 12.09 23.42
C LEU A 182 -6.92 10.64 23.89
N ARG A 183 -7.02 10.42 25.22
CA ARG A 183 -7.32 9.07 25.75
C ARG A 183 -8.69 8.57 25.37
N ARG A 184 -9.72 9.44 25.37
CA ARG A 184 -11.07 9.07 24.93
C ARG A 184 -11.05 8.62 23.48
N GLU A 185 -10.39 9.38 22.61
CA GLU A 185 -10.36 9.12 21.16
C GLU A 185 -9.44 7.95 20.76
N LEU A 186 -8.49 7.55 21.62
CA LEU A 186 -7.50 6.49 21.33
C LEU A 186 -7.63 5.25 22.22
N ASN A 187 -8.66 5.15 23.06
CA ASN A 187 -8.73 4.18 24.15
C ASN A 187 -8.49 2.72 23.73
N ASP A 188 -9.10 2.31 22.60
CA ASP A 188 -9.03 0.97 22.01
C ASP A 188 -7.62 0.61 21.49
N VAL A 189 -6.86 1.60 21.02
CA VAL A 189 -5.50 1.39 20.49
C VAL A 189 -4.39 1.73 21.50
N TRP A 190 -4.74 2.43 22.58
CA TRP A 190 -3.82 2.89 23.62
C TRP A 190 -3.71 1.93 24.82
N THR A 191 -4.81 1.33 25.28
CA THR A 191 -4.82 0.52 26.51
C THR A 191 -4.21 -0.88 26.30
N GLY A 192 -3.74 -1.52 27.38
CA GLY A 192 -3.31 -2.94 27.36
C GLY A 192 -2.04 -3.25 26.56
N GLY A 193 -1.19 -2.27 26.25
CA GLY A 193 -0.04 -2.46 25.36
C GLY A 193 -0.40 -2.43 23.88
N GLY A 194 -1.51 -1.78 23.52
CA GLY A 194 -2.07 -1.69 22.17
C GLY A 194 -1.11 -1.19 21.08
N SER A 195 -1.56 -1.32 19.83
CA SER A 195 -0.78 -1.05 18.61
C SER A 195 -0.12 0.34 18.58
N LEU A 196 -0.75 1.33 19.20
CA LEU A 196 -0.19 2.68 19.31
C LEU A 196 1.06 2.72 20.20
N GLN A 197 1.01 2.05 21.36
CA GLN A 197 2.18 1.97 22.24
C GLN A 197 3.32 1.17 21.61
N ALA A 198 2.99 0.09 20.88
CA ALA A 198 3.99 -0.70 20.15
C ALA A 198 4.74 0.17 19.15
N PHE A 199 4.02 0.90 18.30
CA PHE A 199 4.65 1.78 17.31
C PHE A 199 5.46 2.93 17.96
N GLY A 200 4.96 3.54 19.04
CA GLY A 200 5.71 4.56 19.79
C GLY A 200 7.01 4.04 20.43
N ARG A 201 7.04 2.77 20.87
CA ARG A 201 8.26 2.11 21.33
C ARG A 201 9.23 1.84 20.20
N ASP A 202 8.75 1.38 19.04
CA ASP A 202 9.57 1.12 17.86
C ASP A 202 10.26 2.40 17.35
N LEU A 203 9.56 3.54 17.42
CA LEU A 203 10.11 4.86 17.13
C LEU A 203 11.08 5.38 18.22
N GLY A 204 11.18 4.72 19.37
CA GLY A 204 12.01 5.17 20.49
C GLY A 204 11.51 6.47 21.15
N VAL A 205 10.22 6.80 20.98
CA VAL A 205 9.58 7.99 21.57
C VAL A 205 8.71 7.65 22.78
N LEU A 206 8.48 6.37 23.07
CA LEU A 206 7.77 5.94 24.27
C LEU A 206 8.71 5.33 25.33
N ASP A 207 9.81 4.67 24.94
CA ASP A 207 10.78 4.10 25.91
C ASP A 207 12.23 4.22 25.39
N PRO A 208 13.02 5.20 25.87
CA PRO A 208 12.63 6.25 26.82
C PRO A 208 11.56 7.18 26.22
N SER A 209 10.71 7.77 27.07
CA SER A 209 9.73 8.79 26.69
C SER A 209 10.33 10.20 26.80
N PRO A 210 11.06 10.75 25.82
CA PRO A 210 11.50 12.13 25.90
C PRO A 210 10.27 13.06 25.88
N PRO A 211 10.21 14.12 26.71
CA PRO A 211 9.12 15.10 26.64
C PRO A 211 9.04 15.79 25.28
N TRP A 212 10.18 15.92 24.61
CA TRP A 212 10.29 16.65 23.35
C TRP A 212 10.78 15.72 22.24
N VAL A 213 10.14 15.84 21.07
CA VAL A 213 10.56 15.24 19.81
C VAL A 213 11.03 16.33 18.88
N TYR A 214 11.95 16.01 17.98
CA TYR A 214 12.48 16.95 17.00
C TYR A 214 11.94 16.56 15.62
N SER A 215 11.37 17.51 14.90
CA SER A 215 10.95 17.28 13.52
C SER A 215 11.11 18.57 12.74
N ASP A 216 11.75 18.49 11.59
CA ASP A 216 11.92 19.61 10.66
C ASP A 216 12.55 20.85 11.33
N GLY A 217 13.57 20.60 12.15
CA GLY A 217 14.26 21.62 12.95
C GLY A 217 13.45 22.11 14.16
N MET A 218 12.18 21.76 14.31
CA MET A 218 11.35 22.18 15.43
C MET A 218 11.47 21.23 16.61
N ARG A 219 11.51 21.79 17.83
CA ARG A 219 11.29 21.05 19.08
C ARG A 219 9.80 21.03 19.39
N LEU A 220 9.18 19.85 19.31
CA LEU A 220 7.74 19.62 19.44
C LEU A 220 7.43 18.76 20.66
N PRO A 221 6.23 18.88 21.27
CA PRO A 221 5.83 17.97 22.33
C PRO A 221 5.74 16.54 21.80
N ASN A 222 6.18 15.59 22.60
CA ASN A 222 5.99 14.18 22.28
C ASN A 222 4.49 13.82 22.32
N PRO A 223 3.86 13.49 21.17
CA PRO A 223 2.42 13.31 21.12
C PRO A 223 1.95 12.10 21.95
N TYR A 224 2.80 11.08 22.16
CA TYR A 224 2.47 9.92 23.01
C TYR A 224 2.41 10.30 24.49
N LEU A 225 3.23 11.24 24.93
CA LEU A 225 3.15 11.77 26.29
C LEU A 225 1.97 12.71 26.50
N LEU A 226 1.50 13.39 25.44
CA LEU A 226 0.24 14.13 25.49
C LEU A 226 -0.94 13.19 25.75
N VAL A 227 -0.97 12.00 25.12
CA VAL A 227 -1.98 10.97 25.44
C VAL A 227 -1.87 10.50 26.89
N LYS A 228 -0.63 10.23 27.36
CA LYS A 228 -0.41 9.78 28.74
C LYS A 228 -0.85 10.81 29.79
N GLY A 229 -0.61 12.09 29.53
CA GLY A 229 -0.83 13.17 30.49
C GLY A 229 0.13 13.14 31.68
N GLY A 230 0.10 14.21 32.49
CA GLY A 230 0.78 14.28 33.79
C GLY A 230 2.32 14.28 33.75
N HIS A 231 2.94 14.47 32.58
CA HIS A 231 4.40 14.58 32.49
C HIS A 231 4.85 16.00 32.90
N PRO A 232 5.76 16.17 33.87
CA PRO A 232 6.10 17.50 34.42
C PRO A 232 6.61 18.54 33.41
N ALA A 233 7.23 18.08 32.32
CA ALA A 233 7.77 18.97 31.27
C ALA A 233 6.76 19.32 30.15
N LEU A 234 5.56 18.73 30.15
CA LEU A 234 4.52 19.01 29.15
C LEU A 234 3.26 19.50 29.84
N ALA A 235 2.73 20.64 29.40
CA ALA A 235 1.46 21.15 29.90
C ALA A 235 0.31 20.23 29.43
N ASP A 236 -0.71 20.11 30.28
CA ASP A 236 -1.97 19.44 29.95
C ASP A 236 -3.13 20.44 30.12
N PRO A 237 -3.22 21.45 29.22
CA PRO A 237 -4.20 22.52 29.36
C PRO A 237 -5.62 21.99 29.15
N THR A 238 -6.59 22.72 29.68
CA THR A 238 -8.00 22.47 29.42
C THR A 238 -8.44 23.20 28.16
N VAL A 239 -9.17 22.51 27.29
CA VAL A 239 -9.71 23.05 26.05
C VAL A 239 -11.24 22.96 26.01
N PRO A 240 -11.94 23.94 25.41
CA PRO A 240 -13.36 23.85 25.12
C PRO A 240 -13.61 22.87 23.98
N VAL A 241 -14.47 21.87 24.19
CA VAL A 241 -14.78 20.83 23.19
C VAL A 241 -16.27 20.75 22.93
N LEU A 242 -16.65 20.87 21.66
CA LEU A 242 -17.99 20.67 21.16
C LEU A 242 -18.26 19.19 20.90
N ARG A 243 -19.43 18.72 21.33
CA ARG A 243 -19.86 17.34 21.13
C ARG A 243 -21.14 17.27 20.33
N GLY A 244 -21.27 16.21 19.54
CA GLY A 244 -22.47 15.93 18.78
C GLY A 244 -22.44 14.53 18.19
N LEU A 245 -23.10 14.36 17.06
CA LEU A 245 -23.18 13.11 16.32
C LEU A 245 -21.88 12.89 15.54
N GLY A 246 -21.33 11.69 15.65
CA GLY A 246 -20.17 11.26 14.87
C GLY A 246 -20.34 9.85 14.34
N HIS A 247 -19.90 9.64 13.10
CA HIS A 247 -19.79 8.37 12.41
C HIS A 247 -18.80 7.42 13.12
N GLY A 248 -17.65 7.96 13.55
CA GLY A 248 -16.68 7.24 14.36
C GLY A 248 -15.51 6.63 13.57
N ASP A 249 -15.78 6.14 12.36
CA ASP A 249 -14.78 5.57 11.43
C ASP A 249 -14.93 6.14 10.00
N LEU A 250 -15.01 7.47 9.89
CA LEU A 250 -15.26 8.11 8.59
C LEU A 250 -13.99 8.23 7.75
N HIS A 251 -13.81 7.29 6.82
CA HIS A 251 -12.80 7.34 5.76
C HIS A 251 -13.45 7.25 4.37
N LEU A 252 -12.68 7.53 3.32
CA LEU A 252 -13.18 7.60 1.94
C LEU A 252 -13.93 6.35 1.46
N ASP A 253 -13.53 5.16 1.90
CA ASP A 253 -14.22 3.92 1.51
C ASP A 253 -15.56 3.69 2.24
N ASN A 254 -15.82 4.42 3.33
CA ASN A 254 -17.12 4.43 4.04
C ASN A 254 -18.07 5.50 3.50
N VAL A 255 -17.66 6.23 2.44
CA VAL A 255 -18.50 7.18 1.70
C VAL A 255 -18.81 6.57 0.34
N LEU A 256 -20.06 6.16 0.14
CA LEU A 256 -20.54 5.62 -1.13
C LEU A 256 -21.29 6.71 -1.92
N VAL A 257 -20.98 6.86 -3.20
CA VAL A 257 -21.57 7.93 -4.03
C VAL A 257 -22.22 7.36 -5.29
N PRO A 258 -23.49 7.70 -5.57
CA PRO A 258 -24.13 7.34 -6.83
C PRO A 258 -23.47 7.98 -8.06
N ARG A 259 -23.48 7.25 -9.17
CA ARG A 259 -23.09 7.72 -10.50
C ARG A 259 -24.27 7.57 -11.47
N LEU A 260 -24.96 8.67 -11.73
CA LEU A 260 -26.02 8.71 -12.74
C LEU A 260 -25.38 9.05 -14.09
N GLU A 261 -25.57 8.19 -15.10
CA GLU A 261 -24.99 8.37 -16.44
C GLU A 261 -23.46 8.61 -16.42
N LYS A 262 -22.76 7.94 -15.49
CA LYS A 262 -21.31 8.09 -15.20
C LYS A 262 -20.90 9.42 -14.57
N VAL A 263 -21.83 10.30 -14.22
CA VAL A 263 -21.55 11.55 -13.50
C VAL A 263 -21.74 11.33 -12.01
N VAL A 264 -20.72 11.66 -11.22
CA VAL A 264 -20.79 11.60 -9.76
C VAL A 264 -21.89 12.53 -9.25
N GLN A 265 -22.63 12.10 -8.22
CA GLN A 265 -23.65 12.90 -7.55
C GLN A 265 -23.20 13.22 -6.13
N PRO A 266 -22.38 14.26 -5.90
CA PRO A 266 -21.69 14.47 -4.62
C PRO A 266 -22.65 14.57 -3.44
N HIS A 267 -23.77 15.27 -3.59
CA HIS A 267 -24.78 15.45 -2.54
C HIS A 267 -25.67 14.23 -2.29
N ALA A 268 -25.58 13.18 -3.12
CA ALA A 268 -26.34 11.95 -2.93
C ALA A 268 -25.54 10.87 -2.20
N TYR A 269 -24.43 11.25 -1.56
CA TYR A 269 -23.57 10.33 -0.83
C TYR A 269 -24.34 9.55 0.26
N ARG A 270 -23.84 8.35 0.56
CA ARG A 270 -24.34 7.45 1.60
C ARG A 270 -23.17 7.00 2.47
N LEU A 271 -23.30 7.15 3.78
CA LEU A 271 -22.35 6.66 4.77
C LEU A 271 -22.73 5.23 5.16
N ILE A 272 -21.71 4.39 5.28
CA ILE A 272 -21.82 2.98 5.65
C ILE A 272 -20.88 2.67 6.83
N ASP A 273 -21.11 1.53 7.47
CA ASP A 273 -20.31 1.06 8.62
C ASP A 273 -20.39 1.97 9.85
N LEU A 274 -21.63 2.18 10.32
CA LEU A 274 -21.94 2.98 11.50
C LEU A 274 -21.65 2.26 12.82
N CYS A 275 -20.82 1.20 12.84
CA CYS A 275 -20.58 0.38 14.03
C CYS A 275 -19.89 1.14 15.18
N THR A 276 -19.27 2.29 14.89
CA THR A 276 -18.60 3.17 15.84
C THR A 276 -19.31 4.50 16.06
N PHE A 277 -20.56 4.62 15.60
CA PHE A 277 -21.34 5.84 15.75
C PHE A 277 -21.52 6.21 17.23
N SER A 278 -21.51 7.52 17.50
CA SER A 278 -21.72 8.07 18.84
C SER A 278 -22.57 9.32 18.78
N ARG A 279 -23.54 9.43 19.70
CA ARG A 279 -24.38 10.63 19.89
C ARG A 279 -23.66 11.79 20.56
N SER A 280 -22.47 11.54 21.11
CA SER A 280 -21.67 12.51 21.84
C SER A 280 -20.19 12.41 21.47
N ALA A 281 -19.91 12.23 20.19
CA ALA A 281 -18.57 12.28 19.62
C ALA A 281 -18.01 13.71 19.68
N ASP A 282 -16.69 13.82 19.74
CA ASP A 282 -16.02 15.10 19.53
C ASP A 282 -16.12 15.49 18.05
N LEU A 283 -16.74 16.63 17.74
CA LEU A 283 -17.12 17.01 16.37
C LEU A 283 -15.97 17.03 15.35
N GLY A 284 -14.75 17.33 15.78
CA GLY A 284 -13.58 17.31 14.88
C GLY A 284 -13.15 15.90 14.43
N ARG A 285 -13.61 14.83 15.09
CA ARG A 285 -13.13 13.44 14.90
C ARG A 285 -13.27 12.96 13.46
N ASP A 286 -14.49 13.02 12.92
CA ASP A 286 -14.77 12.51 11.57
C ASP A 286 -14.13 13.38 10.49
N VAL A 287 -14.13 14.70 10.70
CA VAL A 287 -13.52 15.66 9.77
C VAL A 287 -12.01 15.44 9.67
N ALA A 288 -11.33 15.26 10.81
CA ALA A 288 -9.90 14.96 10.85
C ALA A 288 -9.59 13.60 10.22
N THR A 289 -10.38 12.56 10.54
CA THR A 289 -10.20 11.21 9.98
C THR A 289 -10.38 11.22 8.45
N LEU A 290 -11.39 11.91 7.96
CA LEU A 290 -11.64 12.08 6.52
C LEU A 290 -10.51 12.84 5.83
N LEU A 291 -10.00 13.92 6.44
CA LEU A 291 -8.84 14.65 5.92
C LEU A 291 -7.63 13.73 5.76
N LEU A 292 -7.28 12.96 6.80
CA LEU A 292 -6.14 12.06 6.75
C LEU A 292 -6.35 10.92 5.74
N SER A 293 -7.58 10.41 5.61
CA SER A 293 -7.94 9.43 4.58
C SER A 293 -7.72 9.98 3.16
N VAL A 294 -8.11 11.23 2.91
CA VAL A 294 -7.95 11.91 1.61
C VAL A 294 -6.49 12.21 1.30
N LEU A 295 -5.66 12.49 2.32
CA LEU A 295 -4.23 12.73 2.16
C LEU A 295 -3.39 11.46 2.09
N LEU A 296 -3.92 10.32 2.56
CA LEU A 296 -3.18 9.06 2.64
C LEU A 296 -2.46 8.70 1.33
N PRO A 297 -3.09 8.78 0.13
CA PRO A 297 -2.39 8.46 -1.12
C PRO A 297 -1.14 9.31 -1.37
N HIS A 298 -1.08 10.56 -0.88
CA HIS A 298 0.06 11.46 -1.08
C HIS A 298 1.22 11.21 -0.11
N VAL A 299 0.93 10.69 1.08
CA VAL A 299 1.92 10.54 2.16
C VAL A 299 2.37 9.10 2.34
N ASN A 300 1.54 8.14 1.93
CA ASN A 300 1.79 6.70 2.08
C ASN A 300 2.97 6.20 1.25
N HIS A 301 3.30 6.82 0.12
CA HIS A 301 4.44 6.40 -0.71
C HIS A 301 5.45 7.53 -0.81
N PRO A 302 6.72 7.34 -0.39
CA PRO A 302 7.79 8.35 -0.40
C PRO A 302 7.92 9.21 -1.66
N GLN A 303 7.43 8.68 -2.79
CA GLN A 303 7.57 9.27 -4.12
C GLN A 303 6.40 10.14 -4.59
N GLU A 304 5.26 10.12 -3.90
CA GLU A 304 4.10 10.93 -4.29
C GLU A 304 4.30 12.42 -4.02
N LEU A 305 5.16 12.75 -3.04
CA LEU A 305 5.54 14.11 -2.71
C LEU A 305 7.03 14.16 -2.33
N PRO A 306 7.83 15.09 -2.88
CA PRO A 306 9.19 15.36 -2.40
C PRO A 306 9.21 15.70 -0.91
N PRO A 307 10.33 15.46 -0.18
CA PRO A 307 10.44 15.75 1.25
C PRO A 307 9.99 17.17 1.63
N ASP A 308 10.42 18.19 0.88
CA ASP A 308 10.06 19.58 1.13
C ASP A 308 8.55 19.84 0.99
N GLN A 309 7.89 19.18 0.03
CA GLN A 309 6.44 19.29 -0.15
C GLN A 309 5.66 18.49 0.89
N ARG A 310 6.21 17.38 1.41
CA ARG A 310 5.60 16.65 2.54
C ARG A 310 5.63 17.48 3.81
N HIS A 311 6.71 18.21 4.00
CA HIS A 311 6.86 19.16 5.09
C HIS A 311 5.88 20.32 4.94
N ALA A 312 5.87 20.99 3.77
CA ALA A 312 4.93 22.07 3.50
C ALA A 312 3.46 21.60 3.62
N LEU A 313 3.14 20.36 3.20
CA LEU A 313 1.80 19.79 3.36
C LEU A 313 1.46 19.57 4.82
N LEU A 314 2.39 19.02 5.61
CA LEU A 314 2.21 18.85 7.05
C LEU A 314 1.93 20.21 7.71
N ARG A 315 2.71 21.24 7.36
CA ARG A 315 2.54 22.59 7.89
C ARG A 315 1.20 23.18 7.48
N PHE A 316 0.81 23.05 6.21
CA PHE A 316 -0.46 23.53 5.68
C PHE A 316 -1.69 22.83 6.29
N VAL A 317 -1.56 21.56 6.68
CA VAL A 317 -2.63 20.82 7.37
C VAL A 317 -2.82 21.30 8.82
N VAL A 318 -1.72 21.63 9.52
CA VAL A 318 -1.75 22.12 10.90
C VAL A 318 -2.14 23.59 10.95
N ASP A 319 -1.62 24.39 10.04
CA ASP A 319 -1.86 25.82 9.94
C ASP A 319 -2.01 26.20 8.46
N PRO A 320 -3.24 26.45 7.97
CA PRO A 320 -3.51 26.67 6.56
C PRO A 320 -3.16 28.10 6.12
N ASP A 321 -1.93 28.55 6.39
CA ASP A 321 -1.38 29.81 5.88
C ASP A 321 -1.14 29.72 4.35
N ALA A 322 -1.36 30.85 3.66
CA ALA A 322 -1.11 31.02 2.23
C ALA A 322 0.35 30.76 1.85
N ASP A 323 1.30 31.06 2.74
CA ASP A 323 2.73 30.83 2.48
C ASP A 323 3.03 29.33 2.34
N HIS A 324 2.50 28.50 3.23
CA HIS A 324 2.66 27.03 3.16
C HIS A 324 1.95 26.41 1.95
N ARG A 325 0.84 27.03 1.50
CA ARG A 325 0.10 26.60 0.31
C ARG A 325 0.91 26.74 -0.99
N ALA A 326 1.77 27.76 -1.08
CA ALA A 326 2.58 28.00 -2.28
C ALA A 326 3.63 26.91 -2.52
N ASP A 327 4.07 26.23 -1.45
CA ASP A 327 5.15 25.25 -1.48
C ASP A 327 4.68 23.80 -1.71
N ILE A 328 3.36 23.56 -1.83
CA ILE A 328 2.78 22.23 -2.07
C ILE A 328 2.16 22.12 -3.46
N VAL A 329 2.20 20.92 -4.04
CA VAL A 329 1.52 20.67 -5.33
C VAL A 329 0.02 20.99 -5.23
N PRO A 330 -0.57 21.61 -6.27
CA PRO A 330 -1.96 22.05 -6.25
C PRO A 330 -2.97 20.96 -5.89
N GLY A 331 -2.69 19.71 -6.29
CA GLY A 331 -3.57 18.57 -5.98
C GLY A 331 -3.60 18.17 -4.51
N ALA A 332 -2.53 18.41 -3.74
CA ALA A 332 -2.52 18.19 -2.30
C ALA A 332 -3.19 19.37 -1.58
N ALA A 333 -2.90 20.61 -2.00
CA ALA A 333 -3.55 21.81 -1.48
C ALA A 333 -5.09 21.75 -1.62
N ALA A 334 -5.57 21.39 -2.81
CA ALA A 334 -7.00 21.30 -3.11
C ALA A 334 -7.74 20.29 -2.21
N ARG A 335 -7.05 19.24 -1.76
CA ARG A 335 -7.61 18.23 -0.85
C ARG A 335 -7.77 18.73 0.58
N VAL A 336 -6.74 19.42 1.09
CA VAL A 336 -6.83 20.08 2.39
C VAL A 336 -7.94 21.11 2.37
N THR A 337 -7.98 21.94 1.32
CA THR A 337 -9.00 22.97 1.09
C THR A 337 -10.41 22.36 1.05
N ALA A 338 -10.61 21.25 0.34
CA ALA A 338 -11.90 20.57 0.22
C ALA A 338 -12.46 20.04 1.55
N VAL A 339 -11.64 19.94 2.61
CA VAL A 339 -12.08 19.60 3.96
C VAL A 339 -12.12 20.84 4.86
N ARG A 340 -11.04 21.61 4.89
CA ARG A 340 -10.87 22.73 5.83
C ARG A 340 -11.82 23.88 5.53
N ASP A 341 -12.03 24.26 4.27
CA ASP A 341 -12.88 25.38 3.90
C ASP A 341 -14.36 25.15 4.28
N PRO A 342 -15.02 24.04 3.87
CA PRO A 342 -16.40 23.79 4.28
C PRO A 342 -16.55 23.60 5.80
N ALA A 343 -15.52 23.04 6.46
CA ALA A 343 -15.52 22.94 7.92
C ALA A 343 -15.44 24.33 8.59
N HIS A 344 -14.57 25.19 8.09
CA HIS A 344 -14.43 26.56 8.58
C HIS A 344 -15.69 27.38 8.32
N GLU A 345 -16.31 27.27 7.14
CA GLU A 345 -17.59 27.91 6.82
C GLU A 345 -18.69 27.47 7.80
N ALA A 346 -18.83 26.16 8.03
CA ALA A 346 -19.84 25.62 8.94
C ALA A 346 -19.60 26.00 10.41
N MET A 347 -18.34 26.19 10.80
CA MET A 347 -17.93 26.41 12.19
C MET A 347 -17.50 27.86 12.48
N VAL A 348 -17.72 28.79 11.54
CA VAL A 348 -17.28 30.19 11.65
C VAL A 348 -17.75 30.88 12.94
N GLY A 349 -18.95 30.56 13.41
CA GLY A 349 -19.52 31.12 14.64
C GLY A 349 -18.86 30.62 15.93
N TRP A 350 -18.05 29.56 15.86
CA TRP A 350 -17.37 28.96 17.01
C TRP A 350 -15.93 29.45 17.18
N GLY A 351 -15.28 29.94 16.13
CA GLY A 351 -13.93 30.53 16.20
C GLY A 351 -12.89 29.61 16.85
N ASP A 352 -12.13 30.14 17.81
CA ASP A 352 -10.99 29.49 18.46
C ASP A 352 -11.30 28.12 19.09
N PRO A 353 -12.44 27.93 19.82
CA PRO A 353 -12.85 26.61 20.27
C PRO A 353 -12.85 25.51 19.20
N TRP A 354 -13.35 25.81 18.00
CA TRP A 354 -13.37 24.84 16.91
C TRP A 354 -11.96 24.55 16.38
N GLU A 355 -11.14 25.58 16.16
CA GLU A 355 -9.78 25.38 15.63
C GLU A 355 -8.91 24.58 16.60
N LEU A 356 -8.99 24.86 17.91
CA LEU A 356 -8.31 24.08 18.95
C LEU A 356 -8.78 22.62 18.98
N GLN A 357 -10.09 22.40 18.92
CA GLN A 357 -10.66 21.06 18.89
C GLN A 357 -10.24 20.30 17.62
N PHE A 358 -10.25 20.95 16.45
CA PHE A 358 -9.84 20.34 15.20
C PHE A 358 -8.38 19.88 15.25
N LEU A 359 -7.47 20.68 15.79
CA LEU A 359 -6.06 20.31 15.98
C LEU A 359 -5.89 19.11 16.94
N LEU A 360 -6.71 19.01 17.98
CA LEU A 360 -6.72 17.85 18.87
C LEU A 360 -7.28 16.60 18.19
N SER A 361 -8.36 16.73 17.44
CA SER A 361 -8.89 15.64 16.61
C SER A 361 -7.88 15.20 15.55
N LEU A 362 -7.13 16.13 14.96
CA LEU A 362 -6.05 15.86 14.03
C LEU A 362 -4.91 15.10 14.70
N THR A 363 -4.53 15.48 15.92
CA THR A 363 -3.54 14.76 16.73
C THR A 363 -3.98 13.32 17.01
N ALA A 364 -5.23 13.13 17.45
CA ALA A 364 -5.80 11.81 17.71
C ALA A 364 -5.88 10.95 16.43
N ALA A 365 -6.45 11.49 15.35
CA ALA A 365 -6.57 10.79 14.08
C ALA A 365 -5.18 10.41 13.52
N ALA A 366 -4.21 11.31 13.58
CA ALA A 366 -2.86 11.04 13.10
C ALA A 366 -2.19 9.91 13.90
N LEU A 367 -2.31 9.93 15.24
CA LEU A 367 -1.85 8.82 16.09
C LEU A 367 -2.56 7.50 15.73
N ARG A 368 -3.88 7.51 15.53
CA ARG A 368 -4.64 6.33 15.10
C ARG A 368 -4.14 5.77 13.77
N PHE A 369 -3.84 6.63 12.78
CA PHE A 369 -3.30 6.21 11.49
C PHE A 369 -1.92 5.54 11.60
N THR A 370 -1.13 5.84 12.65
CA THR A 370 0.12 5.10 12.90
C THR A 370 -0.09 3.61 13.21
N THR A 371 -1.30 3.23 13.63
CA THR A 371 -1.64 1.86 14.00
C THR A 371 -2.07 0.97 12.83
N TYR A 372 -2.39 1.57 11.67
CA TYR A 372 -2.87 0.83 10.51
C TYR A 372 -1.72 0.16 9.76
N THR A 373 -1.70 -1.17 9.78
CA THR A 373 -0.65 -1.98 9.16
C THR A 373 -0.61 -1.93 7.63
N LYS A 374 -1.71 -1.50 7.00
CA LYS A 374 -1.78 -1.25 5.55
C LYS A 374 -1.07 0.05 5.13
N ILE A 375 -0.79 0.95 6.07
CA ILE A 375 -0.05 2.18 5.82
C ILE A 375 1.45 1.86 5.89
N SER A 376 2.21 2.34 4.91
CA SER A 376 3.66 2.16 4.87
C SER A 376 4.32 2.80 6.10
N GLU A 377 5.56 2.39 6.39
CA GLU A 377 6.33 3.00 7.46
C GLU A 377 6.54 4.52 7.24
N ALA A 378 6.77 4.94 5.99
CA ALA A 378 6.89 6.35 5.65
C ALA A 378 5.59 7.13 5.91
N GLY A 379 4.45 6.53 5.59
CA GLY A 379 3.13 7.10 5.87
C GLY A 379 2.87 7.20 7.38
N ARG A 380 3.08 6.10 8.11
CA ARG A 380 2.92 6.07 9.58
C ARG A 380 3.86 7.05 10.28
N THR A 381 5.10 7.20 9.81
CA THR A 381 6.05 8.20 10.30
C THR A 381 5.58 9.62 10.00
N TRP A 382 5.05 9.89 8.80
CA TRP A 382 4.49 11.22 8.48
C TRP A 382 3.30 11.56 9.39
N PHE A 383 2.41 10.60 9.68
CA PHE A 383 1.32 10.82 10.64
C PHE A 383 1.82 11.02 12.08
N ALA A 384 2.88 10.32 12.51
CA ALA A 384 3.49 10.57 13.82
C ALA A 384 4.05 11.99 13.94
N ARG A 385 4.69 12.50 12.88
CA ARG A 385 5.13 13.90 12.80
C ARG A 385 3.94 14.85 12.85
N LEU A 386 2.91 14.59 12.05
CA LEU A 386 1.70 15.41 12.03
C LEU A 386 1.08 15.52 13.43
N ALA A 387 1.00 14.42 14.18
CA ALA A 387 0.52 14.42 15.56
C ALA A 387 1.37 15.32 16.48
N ALA A 388 2.70 15.29 16.34
CA ALA A 388 3.59 16.16 17.12
C ALA A 388 3.43 17.65 16.77
N HIS A 389 3.28 17.97 15.48
CA HIS A 389 3.06 19.34 15.04
C HIS A 389 1.69 19.87 15.45
N ALA A 390 0.61 19.10 15.25
CA ALA A 390 -0.73 19.48 15.67
C ALA A 390 -0.83 19.63 17.20
N GLY A 391 -0.27 18.69 17.96
CA GLY A 391 -0.19 18.80 19.42
C GLY A 391 0.67 19.98 19.90
N GLY A 392 1.76 20.29 19.18
CA GLY A 392 2.57 21.48 19.40
C GLY A 392 1.79 22.78 19.23
N GLU A 393 0.99 22.87 18.17
CA GLU A 393 0.14 24.02 17.87
C GLU A 393 -0.95 24.22 18.94
N VAL A 394 -1.58 23.13 19.41
CA VAL A 394 -2.52 23.19 20.55
C VAL A 394 -1.86 23.78 21.79
N LEU A 395 -0.66 23.32 22.15
CA LEU A 395 0.07 23.85 23.30
C LEU A 395 0.50 25.31 23.10
N ALA A 396 0.81 25.74 21.88
CA ALA A 396 1.15 27.13 21.58
C ALA A 396 -0.06 28.06 21.77
N ARG A 397 -1.21 27.72 21.19
CA ARG A 397 -2.44 28.53 21.26
C ARG A 397 -3.07 28.60 22.65
N THR A 398 -2.83 27.60 23.50
CA THR A 398 -3.35 27.58 24.88
C THR A 398 -2.47 28.32 25.89
N ARG A 399 -1.30 28.83 25.46
CA ARG A 399 -0.27 29.46 26.31
C ARG A 399 -0.23 30.98 26.27
N GLU A 400 -1.20 31.66 25.67
CA GLU A 400 -1.20 33.11 25.37
C GLU A 400 -0.90 34.10 26.53
N ASN A 401 -0.62 33.64 27.76
CA ASN A 401 -0.20 34.46 28.90
C ASN A 401 1.25 34.24 29.41
N ASP A 402 2.03 33.29 28.85
CA ASP A 402 3.42 33.03 29.29
C ASP A 402 4.46 33.58 28.29
N THR A 403 5.37 34.43 28.78
CA THR A 403 6.38 35.17 28.01
C THR A 403 7.57 34.35 27.47
N GLU A 404 7.58 33.02 27.60
CA GLU A 404 8.61 32.18 26.98
C GLU A 404 8.23 31.81 25.54
N ALA A 405 8.98 32.35 24.57
CA ALA A 405 8.82 32.03 23.16
C ALA A 405 8.92 30.52 22.92
N TRP A 406 7.79 29.87 22.61
CA TRP A 406 7.71 28.45 22.25
C TRP A 406 7.26 28.26 20.80
N PRO A 407 7.91 27.37 20.04
CA PRO A 407 9.08 26.54 20.42
C PRO A 407 10.42 27.24 20.13
N PRO A 408 11.40 27.34 21.07
CA PRO A 408 12.73 27.83 20.72
C PRO A 408 13.75 26.70 20.50
N ALA A 409 14.65 27.00 19.56
CA ALA A 409 15.82 26.30 19.04
C ALA A 409 15.55 25.39 17.82
N LEU A 410 15.80 25.96 16.64
CA LEU A 410 16.15 25.18 15.45
C LEU A 410 17.41 24.37 15.81
N GLU A 411 17.29 23.06 15.87
CA GLU A 411 18.44 22.15 15.85
C GLU A 411 18.48 21.48 14.47
N PRO A 412 19.06 22.13 13.44
CA PRO A 412 19.16 21.56 12.11
C PRO A 412 19.86 20.20 12.17
N GLY A 413 19.23 19.17 11.62
CA GLY A 413 19.78 17.81 11.54
C GLY A 413 19.41 16.87 12.69
N ARG A 414 18.69 17.33 13.72
CA ARG A 414 18.09 16.44 14.73
C ARG A 414 16.65 16.11 14.35
N ASP A 415 16.35 14.83 14.22
CA ASP A 415 15.01 14.32 13.93
C ASP A 415 14.74 13.15 14.88
N SER A 416 13.64 13.22 15.65
CA SER A 416 13.19 12.16 16.55
C SER A 416 12.39 11.08 15.82
N PHE A 417 11.97 11.36 14.59
CA PHE A 417 11.22 10.45 13.73
C PHE A 417 12.11 9.86 12.64
N THR A 418 13.42 10.15 12.64
CA THR A 418 14.37 9.26 11.97
C THR A 418 14.41 7.96 12.77
N VAL A 419 13.81 6.93 12.20
CA VAL A 419 14.06 5.54 12.60
C VAL A 419 15.57 5.39 12.72
N ARG A 420 16.06 4.90 13.87
CA ARG A 420 17.49 4.58 14.04
C ARG A 420 17.89 3.65 12.88
N GLY A 421 18.59 4.20 11.88
CA GLY A 421 18.87 3.48 10.65
C GLY A 421 19.04 4.33 9.39
N PHE A 422 18.69 5.63 9.38
CA PHE A 422 18.90 6.45 8.17
C PHE A 422 19.57 7.80 8.46
N GLY A 423 20.90 7.77 8.36
CA GLY A 423 21.79 8.93 8.36
C GLY A 423 23.21 8.50 8.71
N HIS A 424 23.97 8.05 7.70
CA HIS A 424 25.31 7.45 7.75
C HIS A 424 25.34 5.95 8.15
N ALA A 425 25.73 5.13 7.17
CA ALA A 425 26.21 3.75 7.27
C ALA A 425 25.58 2.83 8.35
N GLY A 426 24.65 1.97 7.91
CA GLY A 426 24.50 0.60 8.42
C GLY A 426 23.77 0.44 9.75
N SER A 427 22.57 -0.16 9.69
CA SER A 427 22.26 -1.38 10.46
C SER A 427 20.82 -1.81 10.18
N ALA A 428 20.67 -3.06 9.75
CA ALA A 428 19.42 -3.71 9.41
C ALA A 428 18.52 -3.94 10.63
N THR A 429 17.33 -3.34 10.65
CA THR A 429 16.24 -3.76 11.53
C THR A 429 15.28 -4.68 10.79
N SER A 430 15.33 -5.93 11.23
CA SER A 430 14.39 -7.02 10.99
C SER A 430 12.93 -6.58 11.12
N GLY A 431 12.13 -6.87 10.10
CA GLY A 431 10.71 -6.55 10.06
C GLY A 431 9.96 -7.63 9.28
N ARG A 432 9.33 -8.54 10.03
CA ARG A 432 8.55 -9.70 9.57
C ARG A 432 7.73 -9.40 8.30
N ALA A 433 8.05 -10.12 7.22
CA ALA A 433 7.44 -9.95 5.90
C ALA A 433 5.89 -10.06 5.92
N PRO A 434 5.14 -9.14 5.28
CA PRO A 434 3.71 -9.30 5.04
C PRO A 434 3.47 -10.53 4.15
N GLY A 435 2.42 -11.29 4.46
CA GLY A 435 2.01 -12.45 3.70
C GLY A 435 1.68 -12.09 2.24
N PHE A 436 1.92 -13.05 1.35
CA PHE A 436 1.63 -12.99 -0.08
C PHE A 436 0.24 -12.40 -0.37
N VAL A 437 0.15 -11.26 -1.04
CA VAL A 437 -1.12 -10.63 -1.44
C VAL A 437 -1.36 -10.90 -2.94
N PRO A 438 -2.30 -11.76 -3.33
CA PRO A 438 -2.75 -11.88 -4.70
C PRO A 438 -3.87 -10.85 -4.97
N ASP A 439 -3.56 -9.56 -4.94
CA ASP A 439 -4.53 -8.54 -5.39
C ASP A 439 -4.27 -8.19 -6.85
N GLN A 440 -5.05 -8.81 -7.74
CA GLN A 440 -5.15 -8.40 -9.14
C GLN A 440 -6.10 -7.19 -9.24
N GLY A 441 -5.57 -5.99 -9.02
CA GLY A 441 -6.11 -4.81 -9.71
C GLY A 441 -5.91 -4.97 -11.23
N PRO A 442 -6.76 -4.36 -12.07
CA PRO A 442 -6.52 -4.36 -13.52
C PRO A 442 -5.24 -3.59 -13.82
N ARG A 443 -4.18 -4.33 -14.19
CA ARG A 443 -2.93 -3.74 -14.70
C ARG A 443 -3.24 -2.83 -15.87
N GLN A 444 -2.98 -1.54 -15.71
CA GLN A 444 -3.27 -0.55 -16.74
C GLN A 444 -2.01 -0.31 -17.56
N ARG A 445 -2.11 -0.52 -18.87
CA ARG A 445 -1.05 -0.10 -19.79
C ARG A 445 -1.04 1.42 -19.83
N ARG A 446 0.08 2.01 -19.44
CA ARG A 446 0.24 3.46 -19.35
C ARG A 446 0.50 4.08 -20.71
N TRP A 447 1.46 3.52 -21.46
CA TRP A 447 1.77 3.89 -22.84
C TRP A 447 2.60 2.80 -23.53
N GLN A 448 2.79 2.96 -24.84
CA GLN A 448 3.67 2.14 -25.67
C GLN A 448 4.40 3.01 -26.71
N THR A 449 5.63 2.65 -27.06
CA THR A 449 6.38 3.28 -28.16
C THR A 449 7.23 2.24 -28.88
N GLU A 450 7.69 2.58 -30.08
CA GLU A 450 8.76 1.84 -30.75
C GLU A 450 10.11 2.45 -30.40
N THR A 451 11.03 1.60 -29.93
CA THR A 451 12.43 1.95 -29.74
C THR A 451 13.17 2.02 -31.07
N GLY A 452 12.58 1.64 -32.21
CA GLY A 452 13.18 1.79 -33.54
C GLY A 452 14.45 0.96 -33.80
N VAL A 453 14.79 0.00 -32.94
CA VAL A 453 15.82 -1.02 -33.20
C VAL A 453 15.24 -2.38 -32.80
N PRO A 454 14.83 -3.23 -33.75
CA PRO A 454 14.50 -4.61 -33.44
C PRO A 454 15.80 -5.32 -33.05
N ASP A 455 15.93 -5.61 -31.76
CA ASP A 455 17.15 -6.18 -31.20
C ASP A 455 16.82 -7.19 -30.13
N ASP A 456 17.24 -8.42 -30.40
CA ASP A 456 16.97 -9.56 -29.55
C ASP A 456 17.83 -9.49 -28.26
N ARG A 457 18.91 -8.71 -28.20
CA ARG A 457 19.73 -8.55 -26.98
C ARG A 457 19.49 -7.24 -26.24
N SER A 458 18.40 -6.57 -26.58
CA SER A 458 18.05 -5.31 -25.93
C SER A 458 17.65 -5.52 -24.47
N VAL A 459 18.08 -4.57 -23.63
CA VAL A 459 17.77 -4.56 -22.19
C VAL A 459 16.88 -3.36 -21.89
N VAL A 460 15.91 -3.54 -21.00
CA VAL A 460 15.10 -2.46 -20.44
C VAL A 460 15.39 -2.29 -18.95
N GLY A 461 15.29 -1.06 -18.47
CA GLY A 461 15.41 -0.73 -17.06
C GLY A 461 14.78 0.61 -16.73
N PHE A 462 14.54 0.83 -15.44
CA PHE A 462 14.09 2.11 -14.93
C PHE A 462 15.28 2.92 -14.42
N GLY A 463 15.31 4.19 -14.79
CA GLY A 463 16.20 5.19 -14.23
C GLY A 463 15.50 6.08 -13.19
N PRO A 464 16.21 7.05 -12.62
CA PRO A 464 15.66 7.98 -11.63
C PRO A 464 14.62 8.90 -12.28
N ASP A 465 13.90 9.66 -11.45
CA ASP A 465 12.89 10.63 -11.89
C ASP A 465 11.79 10.00 -12.76
N ARG A 466 11.52 8.70 -12.51
CA ARG A 466 10.59 7.88 -13.29
C ARG A 466 10.93 7.95 -14.79
N THR A 467 12.16 7.55 -15.13
CA THR A 467 12.59 7.39 -16.52
C THR A 467 12.66 5.91 -16.90
N VAL A 468 12.39 5.61 -18.17
CA VAL A 468 12.51 4.27 -18.74
C VAL A 468 13.62 4.30 -19.77
N VAL A 469 14.48 3.30 -19.72
CA VAL A 469 15.69 3.21 -20.53
C VAL A 469 15.68 1.90 -21.28
N ALA A 470 15.91 1.95 -22.59
CA ALA A 470 16.19 0.79 -23.43
C ALA A 470 17.62 0.86 -23.94
N VAL A 471 18.35 -0.24 -23.86
CA VAL A 471 19.74 -0.37 -24.32
C VAL A 471 19.79 -1.42 -25.43
N ASP A 472 20.23 -1.03 -26.63
CA ASP A 472 20.41 -1.97 -27.76
C ASP A 472 21.72 -2.77 -27.64
N SER A 473 21.90 -3.81 -28.46
CA SER A 473 23.07 -4.72 -28.45
C SER A 473 24.40 -4.06 -28.80
N GLU A 474 24.39 -2.83 -29.30
CA GLU A 474 25.59 -2.04 -29.55
C GLU A 474 25.90 -1.11 -28.36
N GLY A 475 25.05 -1.10 -27.33
CA GLY A 475 25.17 -0.23 -26.16
C GLY A 475 24.60 1.17 -26.41
N GLY A 476 23.78 1.33 -27.45
CA GLY A 476 23.00 2.53 -27.68
C GLY A 476 21.88 2.62 -26.66
N VAL A 477 21.69 3.81 -26.10
CA VAL A 477 20.75 4.06 -25.01
C VAL A 477 19.66 4.98 -25.50
N ARG A 478 18.40 4.55 -25.40
CA ARG A 478 17.20 5.34 -25.65
C ARG A 478 16.45 5.52 -24.35
N ARG A 479 15.87 6.69 -24.14
CA ARG A 479 15.31 7.11 -22.85
C ARG A 479 13.96 7.77 -23.04
N TRP A 480 13.06 7.56 -22.10
CA TRP A 480 11.75 8.20 -22.04
C TRP A 480 11.41 8.57 -20.60
N SER A 481 10.54 9.56 -20.40
CA SER A 481 9.79 9.68 -19.14
C SER A 481 8.82 8.50 -19.01
N VAL A 482 8.36 8.17 -17.80
CA VAL A 482 7.25 7.20 -17.61
C VAL A 482 5.92 7.70 -18.17
N SER A 483 5.85 8.93 -18.69
CA SER A 483 4.70 9.42 -19.43
C SER A 483 4.83 9.19 -20.94
N GLY A 484 6.00 8.72 -21.41
CA GLY A 484 6.27 8.40 -22.82
C GLY A 484 7.03 9.49 -23.58
N ASP A 485 7.42 10.59 -22.92
CA ASP A 485 8.15 11.68 -23.57
C ASP A 485 9.59 11.25 -23.85
N PRO A 486 10.09 11.36 -25.09
CA PRO A 486 11.46 10.97 -25.41
C PRO A 486 12.48 11.89 -24.73
N LEU A 487 13.52 11.29 -24.18
CA LEU A 487 14.64 11.97 -23.53
C LEU A 487 15.94 11.75 -24.32
N PRO A 488 16.93 12.66 -24.20
CA PRO A 488 18.23 12.51 -24.86
C PRO A 488 18.91 11.17 -24.52
N GLY A 489 19.21 10.41 -25.57
CA GLY A 489 19.92 9.14 -25.53
C GLY A 489 21.33 9.23 -26.11
N THR A 490 21.92 8.07 -26.40
CA THR A 490 23.20 7.99 -27.13
C THR A 490 23.21 6.80 -28.09
N GLY A 491 23.99 6.89 -29.17
CA GLY A 491 24.22 5.77 -30.08
C GLY A 491 25.14 4.69 -29.48
N GLY A 492 25.05 3.49 -30.04
CA GLY A 492 25.93 2.37 -29.69
C GLY A 492 27.37 2.54 -30.17
N ARG A 493 28.24 1.64 -29.73
CA ARG A 493 29.66 1.58 -30.11
C ARG A 493 30.11 0.12 -30.27
N SER A 494 31.09 -0.10 -31.13
CA SER A 494 31.79 -1.39 -31.23
C SER A 494 32.85 -1.53 -30.13
N PRO A 495 33.17 -2.76 -29.69
CA PRO A 495 32.59 -4.05 -30.08
C PRO A 495 31.22 -4.29 -29.43
N ARG A 496 30.33 -5.04 -30.08
CA ARG A 496 28.98 -5.36 -29.53
C ARG A 496 29.04 -5.91 -28.11
N GLN A 497 27.93 -5.75 -27.38
CA GLN A 497 27.72 -6.41 -26.09
C GLN A 497 27.93 -7.92 -26.24
N ARG A 498 28.49 -8.57 -25.21
CA ARG A 498 28.58 -10.04 -25.26
C ARG A 498 27.17 -10.62 -25.03
N LEU A 499 27.00 -11.89 -25.39
CA LEU A 499 25.71 -12.59 -25.26
C LEU A 499 25.26 -12.66 -23.79
N GLY A 500 24.04 -12.18 -23.49
CA GLY A 500 23.41 -12.24 -22.15
C GLY A 500 22.95 -10.87 -21.63
N HIS A 501 22.59 -10.81 -20.34
CA HIS A 501 22.18 -9.58 -19.62
C HIS A 501 23.39 -8.69 -19.31
N GLN A 502 23.95 -8.05 -20.34
CA GLN A 502 25.23 -7.33 -20.26
C GLN A 502 25.09 -5.83 -20.24
N SER A 503 23.87 -5.33 -20.06
CA SER A 503 23.64 -3.95 -19.72
C SER A 503 22.77 -3.86 -18.47
N LEU A 504 23.00 -2.86 -17.65
CA LEU A 504 22.21 -2.56 -16.46
C LEU A 504 21.92 -1.07 -16.41
N VAL A 505 20.72 -0.72 -15.97
CA VAL A 505 20.28 0.66 -15.77
C VAL A 505 20.27 0.93 -14.28
N ALA A 506 20.88 2.03 -13.87
CA ALA A 506 20.89 2.44 -12.47
C ALA A 506 19.55 3.07 -12.07
N SER A 507 19.05 2.72 -10.88
CA SER A 507 17.74 3.19 -10.42
C SER A 507 17.76 4.61 -9.81
N LEU A 508 18.86 5.00 -9.14
CA LEU A 508 19.03 6.34 -8.54
C LEU A 508 20.01 7.27 -9.24
N THR A 509 20.83 6.74 -10.14
CA THR A 509 21.63 7.60 -11.01
C THR A 509 21.13 7.44 -12.43
N HIS A 510 21.14 8.53 -13.19
CA HIS A 510 20.83 8.49 -14.60
C HIS A 510 22.00 7.82 -15.35
N SER A 511 22.27 6.54 -15.08
CA SER A 511 23.47 5.86 -15.57
C SER A 511 23.12 4.49 -16.16
N VAL A 512 23.88 4.11 -17.18
CA VAL A 512 23.82 2.79 -17.79
C VAL A 512 25.21 2.19 -17.76
N VAL A 513 25.33 0.94 -17.34
CA VAL A 513 26.55 0.15 -17.45
C VAL A 513 26.38 -0.85 -18.57
N VAL A 514 27.38 -0.96 -19.44
CA VAL A 514 27.44 -1.90 -20.56
C VAL A 514 28.73 -2.71 -20.42
N ALA A 515 28.63 -4.03 -20.27
CA ALA A 515 29.79 -4.91 -20.28
C ALA A 515 30.26 -5.20 -21.71
N ARG A 516 31.56 -5.00 -21.91
CA ARG A 516 32.26 -5.23 -23.17
C ARG A 516 33.37 -6.27 -22.94
N PRO A 517 33.97 -6.84 -24.00
CA PRO A 517 35.14 -7.69 -23.89
C PRO A 517 36.30 -7.03 -23.12
N LYS A 518 36.44 -7.36 -21.82
CA LYS A 518 37.49 -6.93 -20.88
C LYS A 518 37.31 -5.52 -20.29
N GLU A 519 36.15 -4.91 -20.43
CA GLU A 519 35.88 -3.60 -19.83
C GLU A 519 34.40 -3.40 -19.53
N LEU A 520 34.10 -2.41 -18.68
CA LEU A 520 32.76 -1.89 -18.45
C LEU A 520 32.71 -0.46 -18.96
N GLU A 521 31.78 -0.18 -19.87
CA GLU A 521 31.45 1.18 -20.24
C GLU A 521 30.34 1.68 -19.32
N ILE A 522 30.54 2.86 -18.73
CA ILE A 522 29.53 3.54 -17.93
C ILE A 522 29.14 4.82 -18.66
N VAL A 523 27.85 5.03 -18.85
CA VAL A 523 27.29 6.22 -19.50
C VAL A 523 26.39 6.93 -18.51
N HIS A 524 26.71 8.17 -18.16
CA HIS A 524 25.90 9.02 -17.30
C HIS A 524 25.10 10.03 -18.12
N PHE A 525 23.89 10.34 -17.69
CA PHE A 525 23.00 11.32 -18.30
C PHE A 525 22.65 12.39 -17.26
N PRO A 526 23.50 13.40 -17.06
CA PRO A 526 23.21 14.48 -16.11
C PRO A 526 21.89 15.19 -16.47
N GLN A 527 21.13 15.65 -15.47
CA GLN A 527 19.82 16.31 -15.67
C GLN A 527 19.89 17.54 -16.59
N ARG A 528 21.05 18.20 -16.69
CA ARG A 528 21.30 19.35 -17.56
C ARG A 528 22.57 19.14 -18.38
N GLY A 529 22.55 18.24 -19.36
CA GLY A 529 23.69 18.04 -20.26
C GLY A 529 23.55 16.87 -21.23
N GLY A 530 24.50 16.76 -22.15
CA GLY A 530 24.68 15.57 -22.97
C GLY A 530 25.20 14.38 -22.15
N ALA A 531 25.17 13.19 -22.73
CA ALA A 531 25.69 12.01 -22.05
C ALA A 531 27.19 12.10 -21.81
N LEU A 532 27.62 11.78 -20.59
CA LEU A 532 29.00 11.72 -20.16
C LEU A 532 29.46 10.25 -20.18
N ARG A 533 30.60 10.00 -20.85
CA ARG A 533 31.20 8.66 -20.93
C ARG A 533 32.59 8.71 -20.28
N PRO A 534 32.70 8.43 -18.97
CA PRO A 534 34.00 8.25 -18.34
C PRO A 534 34.83 7.15 -19.05
N PRO A 535 36.16 7.13 -18.85
CA PRO A 535 37.00 6.04 -19.34
C PRO A 535 36.46 4.66 -18.91
N PRO A 536 36.44 3.65 -19.80
CA PRO A 536 35.99 2.31 -19.45
C PRO A 536 36.76 1.71 -18.27
N VAL A 537 36.05 0.96 -17.44
CA VAL A 537 36.64 0.28 -16.28
C VAL A 537 37.21 -1.06 -16.72
N PRO A 538 38.52 -1.30 -16.60
CA PRO A 538 39.12 -2.55 -17.05
C PRO A 538 38.66 -3.72 -16.19
N LEU A 539 38.32 -4.83 -16.83
CA LEU A 539 38.05 -6.12 -16.21
C LEU A 539 39.30 -6.99 -16.29
N ARG A 540 39.59 -7.77 -15.24
CA ARG A 540 40.85 -8.52 -15.13
C ARG A 540 41.01 -9.54 -16.25
N ASN A 541 39.90 -10.14 -16.69
CA ASN A 541 39.88 -11.08 -17.81
C ASN A 541 38.54 -11.01 -18.57
N GLY A 542 38.42 -11.83 -19.61
CA GLY A 542 37.22 -11.94 -20.43
C GLY A 542 36.02 -12.55 -19.72
N ASP A 543 36.17 -13.06 -18.50
CA ASP A 543 35.23 -14.00 -17.87
C ASP A 543 34.33 -13.35 -16.82
N HIS A 544 34.44 -12.03 -16.63
CA HIS A 544 33.52 -11.30 -15.77
C HIS A 544 32.11 -11.21 -16.38
N PHE A 545 31.09 -11.61 -15.64
CA PHE A 545 29.66 -11.46 -16.00
C PHE A 545 29.04 -10.35 -15.16
N LEU A 546 28.14 -9.55 -15.76
CA LEU A 546 27.31 -8.62 -14.99
C LEU A 546 26.22 -9.37 -14.24
N VAL A 547 26.05 -9.01 -12.97
CA VAL A 547 25.03 -9.53 -12.08
C VAL A 547 23.83 -8.62 -12.16
N THR A 548 22.66 -9.17 -12.48
CA THR A 548 21.41 -8.40 -12.53
C THR A 548 21.13 -7.74 -11.18
N SER A 549 20.98 -6.41 -11.19
CA SER A 549 20.63 -5.59 -10.03
C SER A 549 19.35 -4.81 -10.29
N GLY A 550 18.67 -4.43 -9.21
CA GLY A 550 17.55 -3.49 -9.25
C GLY A 550 17.93 -2.07 -8.87
N GLY A 551 19.19 -1.61 -9.05
CA GLY A 551 19.66 -0.51 -8.22
C GLY A 551 20.90 0.34 -8.46
N ASP A 552 21.48 0.81 -7.34
CA ASP A 552 22.43 1.93 -7.17
C ASP A 552 23.89 1.49 -7.14
N VAL A 553 24.05 0.17 -7.11
CA VAL A 553 25.28 -0.56 -7.33
C VAL A 553 25.02 -1.64 -8.37
N PHE A 554 26.08 -2.08 -9.01
CA PHE A 554 26.05 -3.27 -9.85
C PHE A 554 27.11 -4.25 -9.35
N ALA A 555 26.99 -5.51 -9.72
CA ALA A 555 28.03 -6.48 -9.42
C ALA A 555 28.55 -7.15 -10.68
N THR A 556 29.80 -7.60 -10.61
CA THR A 556 30.43 -8.46 -11.61
C THR A 556 30.94 -9.71 -10.94
N HIS A 557 30.85 -10.88 -11.56
CA HIS A 557 31.53 -12.07 -11.04
C HIS A 557 32.47 -12.70 -12.08
N ASP A 558 33.61 -13.22 -11.66
CA ASP A 558 34.59 -13.95 -12.48
C ASP A 558 34.64 -15.45 -12.15
N THR A 559 33.57 -15.96 -11.53
CA THR A 559 33.40 -17.34 -11.01
C THR A 559 34.16 -17.66 -9.71
N GLU A 560 35.20 -16.90 -9.38
CA GLU A 560 35.90 -17.01 -8.10
C GLU A 560 35.35 -15.99 -7.09
N TYR A 561 35.10 -14.77 -7.55
CA TYR A 561 34.60 -13.67 -6.74
C TYR A 561 33.45 -12.93 -7.42
N LEU A 562 32.45 -12.56 -6.61
CA LEU A 562 31.42 -11.58 -6.96
C LEU A 562 31.83 -10.24 -6.35
N THR A 563 32.11 -9.26 -7.21
CA THR A 563 32.53 -7.92 -6.83
C THR A 563 31.37 -6.93 -7.01
N VAL A 564 30.90 -6.33 -5.92
CA VAL A 564 29.96 -5.19 -5.91
C VAL A 564 30.73 -3.92 -6.26
N ARG A 565 30.15 -3.06 -7.11
CA ARG A 565 30.80 -1.88 -7.70
C ARG A 565 29.88 -0.67 -7.70
N ALA A 566 30.47 0.51 -7.57
CA ALA A 566 29.76 1.78 -7.64
C ALA A 566 29.40 2.15 -9.08
N PHE A 567 28.17 2.61 -9.35
CA PHE A 567 27.81 3.09 -10.69
C PHE A 567 28.56 4.34 -11.14
N GLY A 568 29.05 5.18 -10.21
CA GLY A 568 29.71 6.44 -10.55
C GLY A 568 31.02 6.29 -11.33
N ASN A 569 31.80 5.23 -11.07
CA ASN A 569 33.11 5.01 -11.68
C ASN A 569 33.51 3.53 -11.79
N GLY A 570 32.63 2.59 -11.43
CA GLY A 570 32.88 1.15 -11.41
C GLY A 570 33.92 0.67 -10.39
N ALA A 571 34.31 1.52 -9.44
CA ALA A 571 35.21 1.14 -8.37
C ALA A 571 34.60 -0.01 -7.53
N PRO A 572 35.40 -1.02 -7.15
CA PRO A 572 34.94 -2.10 -6.29
C PRO A 572 34.62 -1.56 -4.88
N ILE A 573 33.46 -1.93 -4.37
CA ILE A 573 32.98 -1.63 -3.00
C ILE A 573 33.29 -2.81 -2.09
N GLU A 574 32.94 -4.02 -2.55
CA GLU A 574 33.03 -5.25 -1.77
C GLU A 574 33.24 -6.44 -2.71
N ALA A 575 33.95 -7.47 -2.25
CA ALA A 575 34.14 -8.71 -3.00
C ALA A 575 33.83 -9.92 -2.12
N LEU A 576 32.97 -10.81 -2.61
CA LEU A 576 32.51 -12.01 -1.93
C LEU A 576 32.99 -13.25 -2.69
N PRO A 577 33.48 -14.30 -2.01
CA PRO A 577 33.87 -15.53 -2.67
C PRO A 577 32.64 -16.23 -3.24
N CYS A 578 32.70 -16.63 -4.51
CA CYS A 578 31.65 -17.39 -5.13
C CYS A 578 31.64 -18.84 -4.62
N PRO A 579 30.46 -19.47 -4.45
CA PRO A 579 30.40 -20.90 -4.26
C PRO A 579 30.96 -21.62 -5.49
N PRO A 580 31.56 -22.82 -5.30
CA PRO A 580 32.03 -23.62 -6.42
C PRO A 580 30.86 -23.96 -7.36
N SER A 581 31.11 -23.89 -8.67
CA SER A 581 30.10 -24.08 -9.71
C SER A 581 28.92 -23.11 -9.58
N LEU A 582 29.22 -21.82 -9.41
CA LEU A 582 28.21 -20.74 -9.43
C LEU A 582 27.37 -20.83 -10.72
N ALA A 583 26.07 -21.03 -10.55
CA ALA A 583 25.09 -21.17 -11.63
C ALA A 583 24.29 -19.88 -11.86
N ALA A 584 23.99 -19.12 -10.80
CA ALA A 584 23.34 -17.82 -10.91
C ALA A 584 23.73 -16.91 -9.75
N SER A 585 23.59 -15.60 -9.95
CA SER A 585 23.76 -14.60 -8.91
C SER A 585 22.82 -13.41 -9.14
N ALA A 586 22.44 -12.75 -8.05
CA ALA A 586 21.60 -11.55 -8.05
C ALA A 586 21.93 -10.69 -6.82
N VAL A 587 21.66 -9.38 -6.90
CA VAL A 587 21.99 -8.41 -5.84
C VAL A 587 20.84 -7.40 -5.64
N SER A 588 20.58 -7.00 -4.39
CA SER A 588 19.62 -5.95 -4.04
C SER A 588 20.05 -4.57 -4.54
N ILE A 589 19.16 -3.58 -4.47
CA ILE A 589 19.38 -2.22 -4.98
C ILE A 589 20.64 -1.56 -4.41
N ASP A 590 20.89 -1.83 -3.13
CA ASP A 590 21.93 -1.24 -2.29
C ASP A 590 23.06 -2.23 -1.98
N ALA A 591 23.01 -3.43 -2.57
CA ALA A 591 23.84 -4.58 -2.24
C ALA A 591 23.88 -4.95 -0.75
N SER A 592 22.86 -4.58 0.03
CA SER A 592 22.67 -5.11 1.38
C SER A 592 22.47 -6.63 1.38
N VAL A 593 21.98 -7.18 0.26
CA VAL A 593 21.79 -8.62 0.04
C VAL A 593 22.39 -9.06 -1.30
N VAL A 594 23.21 -10.11 -1.24
CA VAL A 594 23.75 -10.81 -2.42
C VAL A 594 23.33 -12.27 -2.36
N ALA A 595 22.64 -12.74 -3.40
CA ALA A 595 22.27 -14.13 -3.55
C ALA A 595 23.15 -14.79 -4.63
N MET A 596 23.76 -15.92 -4.30
CA MET A 596 24.55 -16.75 -5.21
C MET A 596 24.04 -18.17 -5.14
N ALA A 597 23.93 -18.88 -6.26
CA ALA A 597 23.39 -20.22 -6.24
C ALA A 597 24.24 -21.18 -7.07
N ARG A 598 24.37 -22.39 -6.54
CA ARG A 598 24.82 -23.59 -7.26
C ARG A 598 23.61 -24.48 -7.50
N ALA A 599 23.79 -25.55 -8.27
CA ALA A 599 22.71 -26.41 -8.74
C ALA A 599 21.57 -26.69 -7.73
N ARG A 600 21.88 -26.97 -6.45
CA ARG A 600 20.89 -27.37 -5.43
C ARG A 600 20.90 -26.53 -4.15
N GLU A 601 21.58 -25.40 -4.16
CA GLU A 601 21.73 -24.58 -2.96
C GLU A 601 21.89 -23.11 -3.31
N VAL A 602 21.18 -22.25 -2.56
CA VAL A 602 21.26 -20.80 -2.64
C VAL A 602 21.97 -20.28 -1.39
N HIS A 603 22.98 -19.44 -1.60
CA HIS A 603 23.81 -18.76 -0.62
C HIS A 603 23.35 -17.30 -0.56
N ILE A 604 22.72 -16.90 0.53
CA ILE A 604 22.23 -15.53 0.74
C ILE A 604 23.16 -14.83 1.73
N HIS A 605 23.95 -13.91 1.20
CA HIS A 605 24.82 -13.03 1.97
C HIS A 605 24.06 -11.75 2.30
N ARG A 606 24.07 -11.36 3.58
CA ARG A 606 23.64 -10.03 4.00
C ARG A 606 24.77 -9.36 4.75
N ARG A 607 24.88 -8.05 4.59
CA ARG A 607 25.86 -7.28 5.36
C ARG A 607 25.58 -7.47 6.86
N ASP A 608 26.64 -7.74 7.63
CA ASP A 608 26.62 -7.91 9.09
C ASP A 608 25.78 -9.09 9.61
N ARG A 609 25.47 -10.10 8.77
CA ARG A 609 24.77 -11.32 9.18
C ARG A 609 25.53 -12.58 8.72
N SER A 610 25.26 -13.69 9.39
CA SER A 610 25.76 -15.00 8.96
C SER A 610 25.17 -15.42 7.61
N LEU A 611 25.98 -16.04 6.77
CA LEU A 611 25.56 -16.66 5.51
C LEU A 611 24.37 -17.61 5.73
N LEU A 612 23.27 -17.37 5.01
CA LEU A 612 22.14 -18.29 4.95
C LEU A 612 22.33 -19.25 3.77
N LYS A 613 22.10 -20.55 4.01
CA LYS A 613 22.14 -21.59 2.98
C LYS A 613 20.76 -22.22 2.86
N CYS A 614 20.15 -22.07 1.69
CA CYS A 614 18.80 -22.53 1.40
C CYS A 614 18.86 -23.66 0.36
N ALA A 615 18.24 -24.80 0.66
CA ALA A 615 18.20 -25.94 -0.26
C ALA A 615 17.11 -25.76 -1.33
N VAL A 616 17.44 -26.18 -2.57
CA VAL A 616 16.47 -26.26 -3.67
C VAL A 616 16.51 -27.60 -4.36
N ALA A 617 15.33 -28.06 -4.77
CA ALA A 617 15.16 -29.18 -5.67
C ALA A 617 15.53 -28.72 -7.08
N ASN A 618 16.49 -29.42 -7.68
CA ASN A 618 16.92 -29.15 -9.04
C ASN A 618 17.44 -30.45 -9.65
N SER A 619 16.56 -31.10 -10.39
CA SER A 619 16.83 -32.29 -11.17
C SER A 619 16.11 -32.15 -12.50
N ILE A 620 16.67 -32.74 -13.56
CA ILE A 620 16.04 -32.68 -14.89
C ILE A 620 15.05 -33.86 -14.98
N PRO A 621 13.72 -33.63 -14.97
CA PRO A 621 12.75 -34.71 -14.78
C PRO A 621 12.80 -35.83 -15.83
N HIS A 622 13.27 -35.51 -17.04
CA HIS A 622 13.34 -36.43 -18.18
C HIS A 622 14.67 -37.20 -18.30
N LEU A 623 15.68 -36.88 -17.49
CA LEU A 623 16.97 -37.58 -17.45
C LEU A 623 17.04 -38.49 -16.22
N ARG A 624 16.13 -39.47 -16.14
CA ARG A 624 16.07 -40.45 -15.01
C ARG A 624 17.21 -41.46 -14.97
N ASN A 625 18.04 -41.53 -16.02
CA ASN A 625 19.17 -42.46 -16.04
C ASN A 625 20.36 -41.87 -15.26
N LYS A 626 20.74 -42.52 -14.15
CA LYS A 626 21.84 -42.10 -13.25
C LYS A 626 23.17 -41.85 -13.99
N PHE A 627 23.40 -42.54 -15.11
CA PHE A 627 24.60 -42.36 -15.95
C PHE A 627 24.58 -41.03 -16.71
N MET A 628 23.42 -40.62 -17.24
CA MET A 628 23.27 -39.36 -17.97
C MET A 628 23.31 -38.14 -17.03
N GLN A 629 22.77 -38.25 -15.80
CA GLN A 629 22.83 -37.18 -14.80
C GLN A 629 24.26 -36.77 -14.41
N LYS A 630 25.23 -37.69 -14.49
CA LYS A 630 26.66 -37.41 -14.23
C LYS A 630 27.36 -36.72 -15.41
N MET A 631 26.82 -36.82 -16.62
CA MET A 631 27.42 -36.27 -17.84
C MET A 631 26.73 -34.99 -18.32
N THR A 632 25.52 -34.69 -17.83
CA THR A 632 24.85 -33.43 -18.13
C THR A 632 25.38 -32.28 -17.27
N PRO A 633 25.60 -31.09 -17.86
CA PRO A 633 25.98 -29.89 -17.11
C PRO A 633 24.95 -29.59 -16.01
N ASP A 634 25.41 -28.94 -14.94
CA ASP A 634 24.56 -28.58 -13.81
C ASP A 634 23.28 -27.89 -14.30
N PRO A 635 22.10 -28.34 -13.82
CA PRO A 635 20.85 -27.75 -14.24
C PRO A 635 20.85 -26.25 -13.88
N GLY A 636 20.73 -25.40 -14.91
CA GLY A 636 20.50 -23.98 -14.77
C GLY A 636 19.36 -23.63 -13.80
N LEU A 637 19.54 -22.53 -13.09
CA LEU A 637 18.55 -21.94 -12.18
C LEU A 637 18.61 -20.43 -12.36
N GLN A 638 17.58 -19.73 -11.90
CA GLN A 638 17.54 -18.27 -11.90
C GLN A 638 17.33 -17.75 -10.48
N LEU A 639 17.97 -16.61 -10.20
CA LEU A 639 17.81 -15.88 -8.96
C LEU A 639 17.29 -14.48 -9.23
N ALA A 640 16.51 -13.96 -8.30
CA ALA A 640 16.14 -12.56 -8.22
C ALA A 640 16.14 -12.14 -6.75
N VAL A 641 16.61 -10.93 -6.47
CA VAL A 641 16.53 -10.30 -5.15
C VAL A 641 15.54 -9.16 -5.27
N SER A 642 14.65 -8.99 -4.28
CA SER A 642 13.75 -7.82 -4.24
C SER A 642 14.57 -6.54 -4.10
N PRO A 643 14.05 -5.36 -4.50
CA PRO A 643 14.81 -4.11 -4.44
C PRO A 643 15.46 -3.88 -3.08
N SER A 644 14.72 -3.91 -1.98
CA SER A 644 15.22 -3.75 -0.60
C SER A 644 16.08 -4.92 -0.10
N GLY A 645 16.11 -6.03 -0.83
CA GLY A 645 16.73 -7.27 -0.38
C GLY A 645 15.90 -8.05 0.63
N SER A 646 14.64 -7.69 0.87
CA SER A 646 13.72 -8.40 1.78
C SER A 646 13.46 -9.87 1.39
N HIS A 647 13.52 -10.18 0.09
CA HIS A 647 13.19 -11.47 -0.47
C HIS A 647 14.21 -11.93 -1.52
N VAL A 648 14.47 -13.23 -1.54
CA VAL A 648 15.22 -13.90 -2.61
C VAL A 648 14.31 -14.92 -3.26
N GLY A 649 14.06 -14.74 -4.55
CA GLY A 649 13.36 -15.69 -5.39
C GLY A 649 14.33 -16.59 -6.15
N CYS A 650 14.00 -17.87 -6.24
CA CYS A 650 14.69 -18.85 -7.07
C CYS A 650 13.70 -19.64 -7.91
N VAL A 651 14.06 -19.84 -9.18
CA VAL A 651 13.35 -20.75 -10.07
C VAL A 651 14.34 -21.77 -10.61
N THR A 652 14.04 -23.04 -10.40
CA THR A 652 14.80 -24.19 -10.90
C THR A 652 14.00 -24.91 -12.00
N PHE A 653 14.46 -26.09 -12.42
CA PHE A 653 13.66 -26.96 -13.30
C PHE A 653 12.48 -27.63 -12.60
N GLU A 654 12.52 -27.73 -11.28
CA GLU A 654 11.53 -28.51 -10.53
C GLU A 654 10.61 -27.62 -9.71
N GLU A 655 11.07 -26.43 -9.32
CA GLU A 655 10.35 -25.62 -8.36
C GLU A 655 10.64 -24.13 -8.47
N VAL A 656 9.72 -23.39 -7.85
CA VAL A 656 9.79 -21.97 -7.58
C VAL A 656 9.81 -21.84 -6.07
N VAL A 657 10.80 -21.13 -5.54
CA VAL A 657 10.96 -20.91 -4.09
C VAL A 657 11.25 -19.45 -3.85
N VAL A 658 10.67 -18.88 -2.78
CA VAL A 658 10.96 -17.54 -2.32
C VAL A 658 11.29 -17.63 -0.83
N TRP A 659 12.38 -16.99 -0.42
CA TRP A 659 12.78 -16.88 0.99
C TRP A 659 12.74 -15.45 1.45
N SER A 660 12.34 -15.27 2.71
CA SER A 660 12.63 -14.07 3.49
C SER A 660 14.13 -14.06 3.83
N THR A 661 14.81 -12.94 3.61
CA THR A 661 16.25 -12.82 3.88
C THR A 661 16.55 -12.50 5.34
N ASP A 662 15.54 -12.12 6.13
CA ASP A 662 15.65 -11.85 7.56
C ASP A 662 15.97 -13.09 8.39
N ASP A 663 15.30 -14.19 8.08
CA ASP A 663 15.34 -15.42 8.84
C ASP A 663 15.59 -16.67 7.98
N GLY A 664 15.73 -16.50 6.65
CA GLY A 664 15.86 -17.61 5.71
C GLY A 664 14.57 -18.43 5.55
N ARG A 665 13.45 -17.96 6.12
CA ARG A 665 12.18 -18.68 6.09
C ARG A 665 11.64 -18.73 4.67
N GLU A 666 11.19 -19.90 4.27
CA GLU A 666 10.45 -20.10 3.02
C GLU A 666 9.11 -19.39 3.12
N VAL A 667 8.91 -18.36 2.28
CA VAL A 667 7.63 -17.64 2.20
C VAL A 667 6.75 -18.19 1.09
N TYR A 668 7.36 -18.84 0.08
CA TYR A 668 6.64 -19.50 -1.00
C TYR A 668 7.44 -20.68 -1.53
N ARG A 669 6.78 -21.80 -1.84
CA ARG A 669 7.36 -22.94 -2.55
C ARG A 669 6.29 -23.61 -3.40
N ARG A 670 6.60 -23.86 -4.68
CA ARG A 670 5.72 -24.60 -5.60
C ARG A 670 6.54 -25.44 -6.56
N LYS A 671 6.11 -26.66 -6.84
CA LYS A 671 6.66 -27.45 -7.93
C LYS A 671 6.19 -26.94 -9.29
N LEU A 672 7.11 -26.84 -10.24
CA LEU A 672 6.81 -26.58 -11.64
C LEU A 672 6.09 -27.79 -12.25
N THR A 673 5.14 -27.52 -13.15
CA THR A 673 4.55 -28.57 -13.99
C THR A 673 5.55 -29.05 -15.04
N ASP A 674 5.35 -30.22 -15.64
CA ASP A 674 6.23 -30.75 -16.70
C ASP A 674 6.42 -29.76 -17.85
N ARG A 675 5.35 -29.03 -18.20
CA ARG A 675 5.39 -27.98 -19.21
C ARG A 675 6.32 -26.84 -18.79
N GLU A 676 6.16 -26.34 -17.57
CA GLU A 676 7.00 -25.25 -17.04
C GLU A 676 8.47 -25.68 -16.90
N ALA A 677 8.71 -26.91 -16.46
CA ALA A 677 10.04 -27.51 -16.36
C ALA A 677 10.71 -27.64 -17.75
N HIS A 678 9.95 -28.08 -18.76
CA HIS A 678 10.44 -28.14 -20.13
C HIS A 678 10.68 -26.76 -20.73
N GLU A 679 9.83 -25.78 -20.39
CA GLU A 679 9.99 -24.38 -20.81
C GLU A 679 11.18 -23.70 -20.13
N ALA A 680 11.57 -24.12 -18.92
CA ALA A 680 12.78 -23.67 -18.22
C ALA A 680 14.10 -24.17 -18.85
N LEU A 681 14.05 -25.11 -19.81
CA LEU A 681 15.24 -25.63 -20.50
C LEU A 681 15.82 -24.57 -21.44
N GLY A 682 16.86 -23.91 -20.94
CA GLY A 682 17.71 -22.96 -21.65
C GLY A 682 17.76 -21.60 -20.95
N ALA A 683 18.92 -21.22 -20.42
CA ALA A 683 19.13 -19.92 -19.74
C ALA A 683 19.04 -18.71 -20.70
N LYS A 684 19.13 -18.95 -22.00
CA LYS A 684 18.99 -17.90 -23.02
C LYS A 684 17.55 -17.38 -22.96
N TRP A 685 17.35 -16.06 -22.85
CA TRP A 685 16.03 -15.40 -22.86
C TRP A 685 15.18 -15.55 -21.59
N MET A 686 15.79 -15.95 -20.47
CA MET A 686 15.09 -16.03 -19.20
C MET A 686 15.47 -14.85 -18.30
N ARG A 687 14.47 -14.18 -17.72
CA ARG A 687 14.67 -13.16 -16.68
C ARG A 687 13.69 -13.37 -15.54
N LEU A 688 14.21 -13.27 -14.32
CA LEU A 688 13.43 -13.34 -13.10
C LEU A 688 13.51 -11.99 -12.40
N VAL A 689 12.38 -11.46 -11.98
CA VAL A 689 12.29 -10.25 -11.15
C VAL A 689 11.46 -10.57 -9.91
N CYS A 690 11.91 -10.07 -8.76
CA CYS A 690 11.26 -10.26 -7.46
C CYS A 690 10.76 -8.91 -6.94
N THR A 691 9.51 -8.84 -6.51
CA THR A 691 8.94 -7.65 -5.86
C THR A 691 9.22 -7.65 -4.37
N GLU A 692 8.91 -6.53 -3.69
CA GLU A 692 8.99 -6.42 -2.22
C GLU A 692 8.07 -7.38 -1.47
N THR A 693 6.99 -7.83 -2.12
CA THR A 693 6.04 -8.82 -1.57
C THR A 693 6.46 -10.26 -1.83
N GLY A 694 7.61 -10.49 -2.48
CA GLY A 694 8.06 -11.83 -2.89
C GLY A 694 7.34 -12.38 -4.13
N THR A 695 6.58 -11.54 -4.86
CA THR A 695 5.99 -11.93 -6.15
C THR A 695 7.08 -12.02 -7.21
N LEU A 696 7.12 -13.15 -7.91
CA LEU A 696 8.06 -13.37 -9.00
C LEU A 696 7.40 -13.12 -10.36
N PHE A 697 8.05 -12.29 -11.17
CA PHE A 697 7.78 -12.16 -12.60
C PHE A 697 8.86 -12.90 -13.37
N TRP A 698 8.43 -13.87 -14.15
CA TRP A 698 9.32 -14.76 -14.89
C TRP A 698 9.06 -14.63 -16.38
N LEU A 699 9.99 -13.94 -17.06
CA LEU A 699 10.08 -13.90 -18.50
C LEU A 699 10.78 -15.18 -18.98
N ARG A 700 10.05 -16.01 -19.72
CA ARG A 700 10.53 -17.29 -20.26
C ARG A 700 10.09 -17.45 -21.71
N ARG A 701 11.06 -17.70 -22.62
CA ARG A 701 10.80 -17.85 -24.07
C ARG A 701 9.95 -16.70 -24.64
N GLY A 702 10.25 -15.48 -24.21
CA GLY A 702 9.54 -14.26 -24.60
C GLY A 702 8.14 -14.10 -24.02
N ARG A 703 7.72 -14.95 -23.07
CA ARG A 703 6.43 -14.86 -22.40
C ARG A 703 6.60 -14.51 -20.93
N LEU A 704 5.86 -13.51 -20.48
CA LEU A 704 5.85 -13.11 -19.08
C LEU A 704 4.80 -13.90 -18.30
N SER A 705 5.23 -14.50 -17.19
CA SER A 705 4.37 -15.28 -16.28
C SER A 705 4.63 -14.92 -14.83
N ILE A 706 3.67 -15.17 -13.95
CA ILE A 706 3.81 -14.94 -12.51
C ILE A 706 3.76 -16.31 -11.82
N PRO A 707 4.89 -17.03 -11.69
CA PRO A 707 4.92 -18.38 -11.15
C PRO A 707 4.41 -18.51 -9.71
N THR A 708 4.30 -17.39 -9.00
CA THR A 708 3.83 -17.31 -7.61
C THR A 708 2.31 -17.18 -7.49
N VAL A 709 1.57 -16.85 -8.57
CA VAL A 709 0.11 -16.66 -8.59
C VAL A 709 -0.58 -17.73 -9.44
N ASP A 710 -1.63 -18.36 -8.91
CA ASP A 710 -2.55 -19.31 -9.57
C ASP A 710 -1.92 -20.16 -10.68
N GLY A 711 -1.08 -21.13 -10.30
CA GLY A 711 -0.50 -22.10 -11.23
C GLY A 711 0.45 -21.51 -12.29
N GLY A 712 0.96 -20.30 -12.10
CA GLY A 712 1.88 -19.66 -13.04
C GLY A 712 1.17 -18.90 -14.16
N THR A 713 0.19 -18.08 -13.79
CA THR A 713 -0.61 -17.26 -14.72
C THR A 713 0.26 -16.52 -15.73
N GLN A 714 0.04 -16.79 -17.02
CA GLN A 714 0.65 -16.01 -18.11
C GLN A 714 -0.08 -14.68 -18.25
N LEU A 715 0.67 -13.59 -18.39
CA LEU A 715 0.07 -12.28 -18.58
C LEU A 715 -0.51 -12.17 -19.99
N ARG A 716 -1.66 -11.48 -20.11
CA ARG A 716 -2.16 -11.06 -21.42
C ARG A 716 -1.12 -10.12 -22.02
N GLN A 717 -0.43 -10.59 -23.06
CA GLN A 717 0.68 -9.89 -23.70
C GLN A 717 0.44 -9.81 -25.20
N SER A 718 0.93 -8.74 -25.80
CA SER A 718 0.71 -8.36 -27.19
C SER A 718 1.77 -8.94 -28.15
N GLY A 719 2.74 -9.73 -27.65
CA GLY A 719 3.84 -10.27 -28.42
C GLY A 719 4.87 -11.04 -27.58
N THR A 720 6.11 -11.13 -28.10
CA THR A 720 7.25 -11.75 -27.44
C THR A 720 8.21 -10.70 -26.89
N TYR A 721 8.56 -10.80 -25.62
CA TYR A 721 9.46 -9.87 -24.96
C TYR A 721 10.92 -10.36 -24.97
N THR A 722 11.86 -9.46 -25.27
CA THR A 722 13.31 -9.69 -25.09
C THR A 722 13.69 -9.52 -23.63
N ASP A 723 13.08 -8.54 -22.97
CA ASP A 723 13.45 -8.18 -21.61
C ASP A 723 12.30 -7.56 -20.82
N VAL A 724 12.45 -7.56 -19.49
CA VAL A 724 11.48 -7.00 -18.55
C VAL A 724 12.20 -6.35 -17.37
N ALA A 725 11.70 -5.22 -16.92
CA ALA A 725 12.18 -4.56 -15.71
C ALA A 725 11.01 -4.15 -14.82
N ILE A 726 11.27 -4.09 -13.53
CA ILE A 726 10.38 -3.50 -12.54
C ILE A 726 11.06 -2.23 -12.03
N ASP A 727 10.28 -1.20 -11.75
CA ASP A 727 10.80 0.02 -11.16
C ASP A 727 11.29 -0.23 -9.73
N ARG A 728 11.96 0.77 -9.15
CA ARG A 728 12.54 0.68 -7.81
C ARG A 728 11.52 0.25 -6.76
N ASP A 729 10.27 0.67 -6.91
CA ASP A 729 9.22 0.53 -5.90
C ASP A 729 8.32 -0.69 -6.13
N GLY A 730 8.51 -1.43 -7.23
CA GLY A 730 7.67 -2.58 -7.54
C GLY A 730 6.31 -2.24 -8.12
N THR A 731 6.08 -0.98 -8.51
CA THR A 731 4.76 -0.45 -8.92
C THR A 731 4.57 -0.36 -10.42
N MET A 732 5.66 -0.37 -11.19
CA MET A 732 5.64 -0.32 -12.64
C MET A 732 6.45 -1.45 -13.24
N LEU A 733 5.96 -1.93 -14.39
CA LEU A 733 6.60 -2.95 -15.19
C LEU A 733 6.88 -2.37 -16.58
N ALA A 734 8.14 -2.42 -17.00
CA ALA A 734 8.53 -2.13 -18.38
C ALA A 734 8.80 -3.44 -19.10
N THR A 735 8.19 -3.64 -20.26
CA THR A 735 8.43 -4.80 -21.13
C THR A 735 8.95 -4.32 -22.47
N LEU A 736 10.00 -4.97 -22.96
CA LEU A 736 10.61 -4.68 -24.26
C LEU A 736 10.43 -5.88 -25.18
N GLY A 737 9.81 -5.65 -26.34
CA GLY A 737 9.52 -6.61 -27.39
C GLY A 737 10.69 -6.85 -28.34
N THR A 738 10.74 -8.04 -28.95
CA THR A 738 11.72 -8.41 -30.00
C THR A 738 11.70 -7.50 -31.22
N GLU A 739 10.55 -6.91 -31.49
CA GLU A 739 10.29 -5.93 -32.53
C GLU A 739 10.74 -4.51 -32.15
N GLY A 740 11.32 -4.33 -30.96
CA GLY A 740 11.68 -3.03 -30.42
C GLY A 740 10.49 -2.28 -29.82
N ARG A 741 9.39 -2.96 -29.47
CA ARG A 741 8.24 -2.30 -28.82
C ARG A 741 8.46 -2.20 -27.32
N LEU A 742 8.46 -1.00 -26.77
CA LEU A 742 8.52 -0.75 -25.34
C LEU A 742 7.11 -0.45 -24.81
N GLU A 743 6.68 -1.18 -23.79
CA GLU A 743 5.41 -0.95 -23.09
C GLU A 743 5.67 -0.74 -21.60
N VAL A 744 4.94 0.19 -20.99
CA VAL A 744 4.99 0.45 -19.54
C VAL A 744 3.61 0.21 -18.95
N TRP A 745 3.58 -0.54 -17.86
CA TRP A 745 2.37 -0.99 -17.18
C TRP A 745 2.42 -0.57 -15.72
N ASP A 746 1.28 -0.13 -15.18
CA ASP A 746 1.09 -0.03 -13.75
C ASP A 746 0.70 -1.43 -13.22
N LEU A 747 1.35 -1.89 -12.14
CA LEU A 747 1.28 -3.27 -11.64
C LEU A 747 0.16 -3.56 -10.64
#